data_AF-A0A9D1HTM3-F1
#
_entry.id   AF-A0A9D1HTM3-F1
#
_cell.length_a   1.000
_cell.length_b   1.000
_cell.length_c   1.000
_cell.angle_alpha   90.00
_cell.angle_beta   90.00
_cell.angle_gamma   90.00
#
_symmetry.space_group_name_H-M   'P 1'
#
loop_
_entity.id
_entity.type
_entity.pdbx_description
1 polymer ?
#
loop_
_entity_poly.entity_id
_entity_poly.type
_entity_poly.pdbx_seq_one_letter_code
_entity_poly.pdbx_strand_id
1 'polypeptide(L)'
;MKKWWKYCFMIVFLSSFLPIVQAGSQDTHITRKMIPKVFSNVVIHGRTYWSQMGYLYANGTLAYCIEPEVGLSEFIYDSYLDFGIEGLTPIQKEQMELIATYGYQYPGHQSDRYYMATQELLWETIGYQEVYFTTGAGMQGLRIDVSAEKNEIMRLIQMDWKKPSFDESTVIVSMGSEISLADQNAVLSSYQIEKQTGVNASIEGNVLKVTGLTVGNGEVVMEKKGKTGQHSFVYRKTGSQTLASLSLSSILQSKVHFEVKGGKIRIQKVDRDTNESVPSGSASLKGAIYEVKDERGNIVDHIKTDENGIGESKMLALGEYTVQEKTPSIGYLVDPQIYTVLLSKQVGESIVVVKSKEQVITNQIEFMKVYNEGESGTLLPEEGITFEIYNQSEELVKTVVTDRTGYVSFQLPYGSYIVKQKNTSPYYEKIDDFEIHVYEEKNEPIRYVLSDALVKAKLRVVKIDADTKEKIKMAGISFKIKNAETGEYIKQRVTYPNEGEIDVFETDENGEFTTPEPLEGGKYILEEIHAPDGYLLGNPISFTIDQEYLIDGEVIELIVENRRPKGRLQIEKTGENISYEKTLGGIKTRYEKIPLPQVTYEVTTKQDIIYQNQQFKSGQVFLELVTGEEGVAISDLLPLGTYCVKEKSVPEGYQIDLKEYCGTLKFQDDKTPEVTFKFSFHNEKVKRKRYFQKLKEQFVGIINQEAVYQNISMEGIEFGLYNKDTLILDDLSVEPDTKLETIVTDEKGIGMIELPLPNGTYYLKELSEVEPYIKDERKYEFTIDDTTKQEEDVLETPIINRVKKGTLELTKRDYETSQILRGAEITLAYEDGTEIAIDLSMGELTLRQMPYGTYRLKEIKAPQYYQKKEDFISYELQSEIGNVTIYNKRIVIPKASDTMKYTKVTIFTLFIFGILLVVGSRWVARRRGLY
;
A
#
# COMPACT_ATOMS: atom_id res chain seq x y z
N MET A 1 -30.36 19.11 44.82
CA MET A 1 -31.48 19.81 45.50
C MET A 1 -32.71 19.71 44.62
N LYS A 2 -33.89 19.36 45.15
CA LYS A 2 -35.01 20.28 45.46
C LYS A 2 -35.39 21.16 44.26
N LYS A 3 -36.58 20.97 43.66
CA LYS A 3 -37.89 21.58 44.07
C LYS A 3 -37.93 23.10 43.73
N TRP A 4 -39.02 23.71 43.24
CA TRP A 4 -40.41 23.30 42.96
C TRP A 4 -41.20 24.53 42.44
N TRP A 5 -42.44 24.33 41.92
CA TRP A 5 -43.61 25.23 42.16
C TRP A 5 -43.58 26.67 41.57
N LYS A 6 -44.69 27.45 41.48
CA LYS A 6 -46.16 27.23 41.63
C LYS A 6 -46.94 28.28 40.78
N TYR A 7 -48.09 27.97 40.17
CA TYR A 7 -49.50 28.18 40.62
C TYR A 7 -49.97 29.61 40.96
N CYS A 8 -51.27 29.83 40.67
CA CYS A 8 -52.17 30.91 41.13
C CYS A 8 -51.87 32.30 40.54
N PHE A 9 -52.80 33.26 40.47
CA PHE A 9 -54.15 33.42 41.06
C PHE A 9 -55.29 33.27 40.01
N MET A 10 -56.60 33.06 40.28
CA MET A 10 -57.57 33.67 41.24
C MET A 10 -57.90 35.17 40.95
N ILE A 11 -59.11 35.71 41.17
CA ILE A 11 -60.49 35.14 41.18
C ILE A 11 -61.53 36.29 41.11
N VAL A 12 -62.65 36.10 40.37
CA VAL A 12 -64.03 36.67 40.58
C VAL A 12 -64.27 38.21 40.52
N PHE A 13 -65.57 38.54 40.45
CA PHE A 13 -66.29 39.82 40.63
C PHE A 13 -66.44 40.76 39.41
N LEU A 14 -67.56 41.48 39.25
CA LEU A 14 -68.80 41.56 40.05
C LEU A 14 -70.04 41.75 39.15
N SER A 15 -71.21 41.23 39.55
CA SER A 15 -72.51 41.49 38.92
C SER A 15 -73.36 42.43 39.79
N SER A 16 -73.74 43.60 39.28
CA SER A 16 -74.64 44.51 40.00
C SER A 16 -75.33 45.52 39.08
N PHE A 17 -76.62 45.31 38.81
CA PHE A 17 -77.55 46.40 38.50
C PHE A 17 -78.96 46.04 38.98
N LEU A 18 -79.43 46.79 39.98
CA LEU A 18 -80.85 46.90 40.33
C LEU A 18 -81.22 48.39 40.17
N PRO A 19 -82.04 48.76 39.18
CA PRO A 19 -82.62 50.10 39.15
C PRO A 19 -83.80 50.17 40.12
N ILE A 20 -83.78 51.16 41.01
CA ILE A 20 -84.98 51.56 41.76
C ILE A 20 -85.89 52.29 40.76
N VAL A 21 -87.05 51.72 40.44
CA VAL A 21 -88.06 52.44 39.65
C VAL A 21 -88.84 53.36 40.58
N GLN A 22 -88.51 54.64 40.50
CA GLN A 22 -89.32 55.72 41.07
C GLN A 22 -90.67 55.75 40.34
N ALA A 23 -91.77 55.58 41.07
CA ALA A 23 -93.12 55.56 40.49
C ALA A 23 -93.54 56.97 40.02
N GLY A 24 -93.24 57.30 38.77
CA GLY A 24 -93.95 58.32 38.02
C GLY A 24 -95.20 57.70 37.40
N SER A 25 -96.38 58.19 37.78
CA SER A 25 -97.65 57.82 37.14
C SER A 25 -97.65 58.29 35.69
N GLN A 26 -97.41 57.38 34.75
CA GLN A 26 -97.56 57.66 33.32
C GLN A 26 -99.01 57.43 32.92
N ASP A 27 -99.70 58.50 32.51
CA ASP A 27 -101.07 58.46 32.02
C ASP A 27 -101.23 57.38 30.95
N THR A 28 -101.91 56.29 31.29
CA THR A 28 -102.12 55.17 30.38
C THR A 28 -103.43 55.36 29.66
N HIS A 29 -103.35 55.67 28.36
CA HIS A 29 -104.51 55.91 27.53
C HIS A 29 -105.17 54.59 27.15
N ILE A 30 -106.40 54.41 27.62
CA ILE A 30 -107.25 53.28 27.24
C ILE A 30 -108.01 53.64 25.97
N THR A 31 -107.91 52.79 24.95
CA THR A 31 -108.74 52.87 23.74
C THR A 31 -109.61 51.62 23.63
N ARG A 32 -110.81 51.76 23.04
CA ARG A 32 -111.80 50.68 22.93
C ARG A 32 -112.32 50.55 21.51
N LYS A 33 -112.14 49.37 20.91
CA LYS A 33 -112.74 49.00 19.61
C LYS A 33 -113.94 48.09 19.88
N MET A 34 -115.15 48.62 19.78
CA MET A 34 -116.39 47.88 20.05
C MET A 34 -116.53 46.66 19.12
N ILE A 35 -116.97 45.54 19.68
CA ILE A 35 -117.44 44.39 18.91
C ILE A 35 -118.93 44.65 18.58
N PRO A 36 -119.34 44.70 17.30
CA PRO A 36 -120.71 45.06 16.93
C PRO A 36 -121.73 44.05 17.47
N LYS A 37 -122.76 44.55 18.16
CA LYS A 37 -123.88 43.78 18.72
C LYS A 37 -123.54 42.70 19.77
N VAL A 38 -122.28 42.53 20.18
CA VAL A 38 -121.92 41.56 21.23
C VAL A 38 -121.97 42.21 22.60
N PHE A 39 -122.64 41.57 23.55
CA PHE A 39 -122.75 42.00 24.95
C PHE A 39 -122.35 40.87 25.88
N SER A 40 -121.56 41.16 26.91
CA SER A 40 -121.26 40.23 28.00
C SER A 40 -122.33 40.28 29.08
N ASN A 41 -122.53 39.13 29.71
CA ASN A 41 -123.32 38.94 30.92
C ASN A 41 -122.40 38.38 32.00
N VAL A 42 -122.52 38.92 33.21
CA VAL A 42 -121.93 38.35 34.43
C VAL A 42 -122.96 38.44 35.54
N VAL A 43 -123.15 37.36 36.32
CA VAL A 43 -124.13 37.33 37.42
C VAL A 43 -123.40 37.47 38.75
N ILE A 44 -123.73 38.52 39.51
CA ILE A 44 -123.02 38.92 40.72
C ILE A 44 -124.06 39.20 41.81
N HIS A 45 -124.01 38.44 42.90
CA HIS A 45 -125.01 38.45 43.99
C HIS A 45 -126.48 38.39 43.50
N GLY A 46 -126.75 37.58 42.45
CA GLY A 46 -128.08 37.42 41.87
C GLY A 46 -128.55 38.58 40.97
N ARG A 47 -127.66 39.50 40.60
CA ARG A 47 -127.92 40.57 39.61
C ARG A 47 -127.09 40.35 38.36
N THR A 48 -127.70 40.44 37.18
CA THR A 48 -126.99 40.34 35.89
C THR A 48 -126.50 41.72 35.46
N TYR A 49 -125.18 41.85 35.29
CA TYR A 49 -124.54 43.04 34.73
C TYR A 49 -124.32 42.85 33.23
N TRP A 50 -124.57 43.90 32.47
CA TRP A 50 -124.56 43.90 31.00
C TRP A 50 -123.58 44.95 30.47
N SER A 51 -122.60 44.54 29.66
CA SER A 51 -121.65 45.46 29.03
C SER A 51 -121.47 45.11 27.55
N GLN A 52 -121.42 46.10 26.67
CA GLN A 52 -121.12 45.82 25.25
C GLN A 52 -119.64 45.46 25.11
N MET A 53 -119.34 44.33 24.47
CA MET A 53 -117.97 43.88 24.30
C MET A 53 -117.16 44.79 23.37
N GLY A 54 -115.86 44.84 23.62
CA GLY A 54 -114.89 45.57 22.82
C GLY A 54 -113.47 45.13 23.15
N TYR A 55 -112.59 45.19 22.16
CA TYR A 55 -111.16 45.10 22.39
C TYR A 55 -110.70 46.34 23.15
N LEU A 56 -109.96 46.14 24.22
CA LEU A 56 -109.37 47.22 25.02
C LEU A 56 -107.87 47.24 24.75
N TYR A 57 -107.30 48.44 24.61
CA TYR A 57 -105.85 48.60 24.43
C TYR A 57 -105.35 49.71 25.34
N ALA A 58 -104.35 49.39 26.16
CA ALA A 58 -103.62 50.31 27.01
C ALA A 58 -102.34 50.75 26.28
N ASN A 59 -102.28 52.02 25.86
CA ASN A 59 -101.18 52.55 25.03
C ASN A 59 -100.86 51.71 23.77
N GLY A 60 -101.85 51.00 23.23
CA GLY A 60 -101.72 50.10 22.06
C GLY A 60 -101.48 48.63 22.40
N THR A 61 -101.05 48.29 23.62
CA THR A 61 -100.95 46.90 24.09
C THR A 61 -102.34 46.37 24.42
N LEU A 62 -102.66 45.14 23.98
CA LEU A 62 -103.96 44.52 24.26
C LEU A 62 -104.19 44.35 25.76
N ALA A 63 -105.37 44.74 26.23
CA ALA A 63 -105.80 44.59 27.61
C ALA A 63 -107.16 43.89 27.69
N TYR A 64 -107.40 43.19 28.80
CA TYR A 64 -108.66 42.53 29.15
C TYR A 64 -109.29 43.21 30.36
N CYS A 65 -110.62 43.16 30.49
CA CYS A 65 -111.31 43.57 31.70
C CYS A 65 -111.14 42.50 32.79
N ILE A 66 -110.91 42.91 34.04
CA ILE A 66 -110.83 42.00 35.20
C ILE A 66 -111.68 42.49 36.39
N GLU A 67 -112.61 43.41 36.13
CA GLU A 67 -113.58 43.95 37.11
C GLU A 67 -114.92 44.25 36.40
N PRO A 68 -115.66 43.23 35.93
CA PRO A 68 -116.82 43.37 35.04
C PRO A 68 -118.08 43.99 35.69
N GLU A 69 -118.09 44.17 37.02
CA GLU A 69 -119.17 44.85 37.76
C GLU A 69 -119.12 46.38 37.61
N VAL A 70 -117.95 46.94 37.28
CA VAL A 70 -117.76 48.37 37.08
C VAL A 70 -117.80 48.68 35.58
N GLY A 71 -118.39 49.82 35.20
CA GLY A 71 -118.38 50.27 33.81
C GLY A 71 -117.01 50.78 33.37
N LEU A 72 -116.75 50.84 32.05
CA LEU A 72 -115.69 51.70 31.54
C LEU A 72 -116.24 53.13 31.44
N SER A 73 -115.86 53.98 32.39
CA SER A 73 -116.28 55.38 32.52
C SER A 73 -115.13 56.36 32.23
N GLU A 74 -113.90 55.96 32.54
CA GLU A 74 -112.67 56.72 32.33
C GLU A 74 -111.81 56.14 31.20
N PHE A 75 -110.88 56.95 30.68
CA PHE A 75 -109.96 56.57 29.59
C PHE A 75 -108.48 56.88 29.88
N ILE A 76 -108.15 57.39 31.07
CA ILE A 76 -106.77 57.64 31.52
C ILE A 76 -106.54 56.94 32.86
N TYR A 77 -105.66 55.95 32.84
CA TYR A 77 -105.47 54.96 33.88
C TYR A 77 -104.05 54.99 34.48
N ASP A 78 -103.95 54.56 35.74
CA ASP A 78 -102.69 54.34 36.43
C ASP A 78 -102.19 52.91 36.18
N SER A 79 -100.96 52.74 35.69
CA SER A 79 -100.37 51.43 35.34
C SER A 79 -99.46 50.86 36.44
N TYR A 80 -99.61 49.57 36.72
CA TYR A 80 -98.84 48.83 37.72
C TYR A 80 -98.19 47.59 37.10
N LEU A 81 -96.90 47.40 37.36
CA LEU A 81 -96.10 46.23 36.93
C LEU A 81 -96.38 44.96 37.76
N ASP A 82 -97.02 45.11 38.91
CA ASP A 82 -97.43 43.97 39.74
C ASP A 82 -98.95 43.80 39.74
N PHE A 83 -99.35 42.54 39.79
CA PHE A 83 -100.72 42.06 39.57
C PHE A 83 -101.54 42.06 40.87
N GLY A 84 -101.24 43.01 41.76
CA GLY A 84 -101.77 43.12 43.13
C GLY A 84 -103.24 43.53 43.16
N ILE A 85 -104.12 42.66 42.68
CA ILE A 85 -105.57 42.67 42.85
C ILE A 85 -105.87 41.97 44.18
N GLU A 86 -106.65 42.62 45.02
CA GLU A 86 -106.91 42.15 46.39
C GLU A 86 -107.70 40.84 46.36
N GLY A 87 -107.02 39.73 46.62
CA GLY A 87 -107.57 38.37 46.60
C GLY A 87 -107.02 37.42 45.52
N LEU A 88 -106.16 37.88 44.59
CA LEU A 88 -105.67 37.07 43.45
C LEU A 88 -104.36 36.34 43.77
N THR A 89 -104.31 35.02 43.58
CA THR A 89 -103.13 34.18 43.93
C THR A 89 -102.09 34.10 42.79
N PRO A 90 -100.81 33.78 43.10
CA PRO A 90 -99.78 33.57 42.06
C PRO A 90 -100.15 32.50 41.01
N ILE A 91 -100.86 31.45 41.42
CA ILE A 91 -101.34 30.39 40.51
C ILE A 91 -102.40 30.93 39.56
N GLN A 92 -103.35 31.76 40.05
CA GLN A 92 -104.31 32.43 39.18
C GLN A 92 -103.63 33.41 38.22
N LYS A 93 -102.60 34.14 38.65
CA LYS A 93 -101.81 35.01 37.77
C LYS A 93 -101.14 34.21 36.64
N GLU A 94 -100.45 33.12 36.96
CA GLU A 94 -99.83 32.23 35.98
C GLU A 94 -100.86 31.63 35.02
N GLN A 95 -102.02 31.20 35.54
CA GLN A 95 -103.15 30.73 34.73
C GLN A 95 -103.70 31.82 33.81
N MET A 96 -103.82 33.07 34.26
CA MET A 96 -104.25 34.19 33.42
C MET A 96 -103.21 34.53 32.33
N GLU A 97 -101.92 34.47 32.64
CA GLU A 97 -100.83 34.66 31.68
C GLU A 97 -100.84 33.55 30.60
N LEU A 98 -101.07 32.30 31.02
CA LEU A 98 -101.30 31.15 30.14
C LEU A 98 -102.58 31.30 29.28
N ILE A 99 -103.70 31.72 29.87
CA ILE A 99 -104.98 31.96 29.19
C ILE A 99 -104.87 33.08 28.16
N ALA A 100 -104.12 34.16 28.45
CA ALA A 100 -103.88 35.22 27.47
C ALA A 100 -102.98 34.74 26.32
N THR A 101 -101.87 34.07 26.67
CA THR A 101 -100.84 33.57 25.72
C THR A 101 -101.42 32.53 24.75
N TYR A 102 -102.19 31.57 25.27
CA TYR A 102 -102.85 30.52 24.49
C TYR A 102 -104.25 30.90 23.98
N GLY A 103 -104.81 32.00 24.51
CA GLY A 103 -106.01 32.67 24.02
C GLY A 103 -105.74 33.52 22.79
N TYR A 104 -106.36 34.70 22.74
CA TYR A 104 -106.33 35.60 21.58
C TYR A 104 -104.92 36.08 21.17
N GLN A 105 -103.88 35.91 22.00
CA GLN A 105 -102.49 36.21 21.62
C GLN A 105 -101.83 35.08 20.82
N TYR A 106 -102.34 33.85 20.89
CA TYR A 106 -101.73 32.68 20.25
C TYR A 106 -101.80 32.77 18.72
N PRO A 107 -100.72 32.45 17.96
CA PRO A 107 -100.74 32.54 16.50
C PRO A 107 -101.89 31.73 15.86
N GLY A 108 -102.85 32.44 15.26
CA GLY A 108 -104.07 31.87 14.66
C GLY A 108 -105.36 32.11 15.45
N HIS A 109 -105.28 32.56 16.71
CA HIS A 109 -106.45 32.82 17.59
C HIS A 109 -106.97 34.27 17.50
N GLN A 110 -106.64 35.02 16.45
CA GLN A 110 -107.00 36.44 16.31
C GLN A 110 -108.45 36.65 15.81
N SER A 111 -109.44 36.07 16.50
CA SER A 111 -110.87 36.22 16.19
C SER A 111 -111.72 36.72 17.37
N ASP A 112 -112.87 37.33 17.08
CA ASP A 112 -113.85 37.78 18.08
C ASP A 112 -114.26 36.66 19.06
N ARG A 113 -114.39 35.41 18.59
CA ARG A 113 -114.73 34.26 19.44
C ARG A 113 -113.61 33.87 20.38
N TYR A 114 -112.35 33.87 19.92
CA TYR A 114 -111.21 33.63 20.79
C TYR A 114 -111.00 34.78 21.79
N TYR A 115 -111.29 36.04 21.43
CA TYR A 115 -111.28 37.15 22.39
C TYR A 115 -112.35 37.00 23.46
N MET A 116 -113.58 36.64 23.07
CA MET A 116 -114.66 36.30 24.01
C MET A 116 -114.29 35.12 24.92
N ALA A 117 -113.79 34.02 24.36
CA ALA A 117 -113.34 32.85 25.13
C ALA A 117 -112.21 33.17 26.12
N THR A 118 -111.23 33.97 25.69
CA THR A 118 -110.14 34.44 26.55
C THR A 118 -110.70 35.30 27.69
N GLN A 119 -111.57 36.27 27.38
CA GLN A 119 -112.16 37.16 28.37
C GLN A 119 -113.05 36.41 29.38
N GLU A 120 -113.78 35.39 28.94
CA GLU A 120 -114.59 34.50 29.78
C GLU A 120 -113.73 33.64 30.71
N LEU A 121 -112.69 32.98 30.18
CA LEU A 121 -111.74 32.20 30.99
C LEU A 121 -111.00 33.07 32.02
N LEU A 122 -110.65 34.32 31.68
CA LEU A 122 -110.03 35.26 32.62
C LEU A 122 -111.00 35.64 33.75
N TRP A 123 -112.28 35.88 33.46
CA TRP A 123 -113.30 36.15 34.47
C TRP A 123 -113.59 34.92 35.36
N GLU A 124 -113.66 33.72 34.79
CA GLU A 124 -113.80 32.47 35.55
C GLU A 124 -112.59 32.23 36.48
N THR A 125 -111.37 32.49 36.01
CA THR A 125 -110.13 32.31 36.79
C THR A 125 -110.05 33.22 38.02
N ILE A 126 -110.64 34.41 37.96
CA ILE A 126 -110.73 35.35 39.10
C ILE A 126 -112.02 35.19 39.92
N GLY A 127 -112.86 34.20 39.60
CA GLY A 127 -113.98 33.75 40.45
C GLY A 127 -115.39 34.13 40.00
N TYR A 128 -115.56 34.80 38.84
CA TYR A 128 -116.89 35.10 38.32
C TYR A 128 -117.58 33.84 37.76
N GLN A 129 -118.89 33.74 37.97
CA GLN A 129 -119.73 32.62 37.55
C GLN A 129 -120.88 33.09 36.64
N GLU A 130 -121.49 32.15 35.94
CA GLU A 130 -122.58 32.38 34.98
C GLU A 130 -122.26 33.44 33.91
N VAL A 131 -121.00 33.48 33.46
CA VAL A 131 -120.57 34.31 32.32
C VAL A 131 -121.18 33.78 31.02
N TYR A 132 -121.65 34.68 30.14
CA TYR A 132 -121.99 34.35 28.75
C TYR A 132 -122.09 35.60 27.87
N PHE A 133 -122.04 35.43 26.55
CA PHE A 133 -122.21 36.52 25.59
C PHE A 133 -123.54 36.43 24.84
N THR A 134 -124.08 37.58 24.39
CA THR A 134 -125.35 37.70 23.66
C THR A 134 -125.24 38.65 22.47
N THR A 135 -126.10 38.47 21.45
CA THR A 135 -126.19 39.35 20.26
C THR A 135 -127.05 40.63 20.47
N GLY A 136 -127.35 40.97 21.73
CA GLY A 136 -128.19 42.10 22.13
C GLY A 136 -128.13 42.33 23.64
N ALA A 137 -128.47 43.55 24.08
CA ALA A 137 -128.52 43.92 25.50
C ALA A 137 -129.84 43.50 26.15
N GLY A 138 -129.79 43.10 27.43
CA GLY A 138 -130.93 42.49 28.11
C GLY A 138 -131.30 41.13 27.51
N MET A 139 -132.40 40.54 27.98
CA MET A 139 -132.93 39.24 27.52
C MET A 139 -133.53 39.30 26.08
N GLN A 140 -132.92 40.07 25.18
CA GLN A 140 -133.37 40.37 23.81
C GLN A 140 -132.38 39.89 22.73
N GLY A 141 -131.24 39.29 23.13
CA GLY A 141 -130.23 38.73 22.21
C GLY A 141 -130.18 37.20 22.21
N LEU A 142 -129.64 36.61 21.15
CA LEU A 142 -129.29 35.19 21.10
C LEU A 142 -127.99 34.95 21.88
N ARG A 143 -127.90 33.84 22.63
CA ARG A 143 -126.65 33.45 23.31
C ARG A 143 -125.59 33.06 22.28
N ILE A 144 -124.37 33.56 22.48
CA ILE A 144 -123.19 33.21 21.71
C ILE A 144 -122.42 32.17 22.54
N ASP A 145 -122.21 31.00 21.95
CA ASP A 145 -121.35 29.97 22.53
C ASP A 145 -119.90 30.16 22.06
N VAL A 146 -118.94 30.00 22.98
CA VAL A 146 -117.48 30.05 22.74
C VAL A 146 -116.76 28.86 23.40
N SER A 147 -117.50 27.83 23.80
CA SER A 147 -116.96 26.65 24.49
C SER A 147 -115.92 25.89 23.67
N ALA A 148 -116.04 25.90 22.33
CA ALA A 148 -115.05 25.30 21.44
C ALA A 148 -113.69 26.00 21.55
N GLU A 149 -113.68 27.34 21.45
CA GLU A 149 -112.49 28.16 21.64
C GLU A 149 -111.93 28.02 23.06
N LYS A 150 -112.76 28.03 24.11
CA LYS A 150 -112.31 27.81 25.51
C LYS A 150 -111.62 26.46 25.69
N ASN A 151 -112.18 25.39 25.13
CA ASN A 151 -111.61 24.05 25.22
C ASN A 151 -110.25 23.95 24.51
N GLU A 152 -110.06 24.63 23.38
CA GLU A 152 -108.78 24.65 22.67
C GLU A 152 -107.70 25.42 23.46
N ILE A 153 -108.06 26.57 24.04
CA ILE A 153 -107.16 27.34 24.94
C ILE A 153 -106.70 26.45 26.10
N MET A 154 -107.63 25.80 26.80
CA MET A 154 -107.31 24.92 27.93
C MET A 154 -106.52 23.68 27.52
N ARG A 155 -106.74 23.14 26.31
CA ARG A 155 -105.94 22.03 25.75
C ARG A 155 -104.48 22.43 25.54
N LEU A 156 -104.23 23.61 24.98
CA LEU A 156 -102.88 24.11 24.76
C LEU A 156 -102.14 24.36 26.09
N ILE A 157 -102.83 24.92 27.09
CA ILE A 157 -102.30 25.11 28.45
C ILE A 157 -101.92 23.77 29.12
N GLN A 158 -102.77 22.74 29.01
CA GLN A 158 -102.45 21.40 29.53
C GLN A 158 -101.23 20.75 28.85
N MET A 159 -100.87 21.21 27.66
CA MET A 159 -99.69 20.79 26.91
C MET A 159 -98.51 21.77 27.08
N ASP A 160 -98.54 22.68 28.06
CA ASP A 160 -97.50 23.71 28.14
C ASP A 160 -96.10 23.14 28.43
N TRP A 161 -96.00 22.44 29.56
CA TRP A 161 -94.79 21.86 30.13
C TRP A 161 -94.23 20.64 29.38
N LYS A 162 -94.86 20.19 28.29
CA LYS A 162 -94.44 19.00 27.55
C LYS A 162 -93.33 19.31 26.54
N LYS A 163 -92.26 18.51 26.60
CA LYS A 163 -91.18 18.46 25.61
C LYS A 163 -91.34 17.29 24.63
N PRO A 164 -90.69 17.32 23.45
CA PRO A 164 -90.58 16.16 22.57
C PRO A 164 -90.00 14.93 23.27
N SER A 165 -90.40 13.73 22.85
CA SER A 165 -90.04 12.46 23.50
C SER A 165 -88.56 12.05 23.39
N PHE A 166 -87.74 12.84 22.68
CA PHE A 166 -86.32 12.62 22.44
C PHE A 166 -85.43 13.69 23.12
N ASP A 167 -85.99 14.46 24.05
CA ASP A 167 -85.25 15.48 24.81
C ASP A 167 -84.03 14.91 25.56
N GLU A 168 -82.91 15.64 25.49
CA GLU A 168 -81.58 15.29 26.03
C GLU A 168 -81.04 13.91 25.56
N SER A 169 -81.65 13.30 24.53
CA SER A 169 -81.17 12.02 23.97
C SER A 169 -79.96 12.21 23.05
N THR A 170 -79.18 11.15 22.87
CA THR A 170 -78.06 11.10 21.91
C THR A 170 -78.36 10.09 20.82
N VAL A 171 -78.24 10.51 19.56
CA VAL A 171 -78.64 9.71 18.38
C VAL A 171 -77.46 9.57 17.40
N ILE A 172 -77.17 8.34 16.98
CA ILE A 172 -76.14 8.08 15.96
C ILE A 172 -76.74 8.35 14.56
N VAL A 173 -75.99 9.07 13.72
CA VAL A 173 -76.38 9.35 12.32
C VAL A 173 -75.19 9.13 11.38
N SER A 174 -75.40 8.51 10.23
CA SER A 174 -74.36 8.41 9.18
C SER A 174 -74.22 9.75 8.45
N MET A 175 -72.98 10.17 8.19
CA MET A 175 -72.71 11.38 7.41
C MET A 175 -73.37 11.28 6.02
N GLY A 176 -74.12 12.31 5.62
CA GLY A 176 -74.90 12.35 4.38
C GLY A 176 -76.25 11.62 4.42
N SER A 177 -76.57 10.86 5.47
CA SER A 177 -77.87 10.19 5.64
C SER A 177 -78.85 11.07 6.41
N GLU A 178 -80.12 11.11 5.98
CA GLU A 178 -81.23 11.65 6.77
C GLU A 178 -81.81 10.56 7.69
N ILE A 179 -82.09 10.94 8.94
CA ILE A 179 -82.89 10.16 9.89
C ILE A 179 -84.13 10.97 10.30
N SER A 180 -85.18 10.29 10.74
CA SER A 180 -86.44 10.88 11.20
C SER A 180 -86.75 10.46 12.63
N LEU A 181 -86.83 11.43 13.55
CA LEU A 181 -87.20 11.22 14.95
C LEU A 181 -88.66 11.64 15.15
N ALA A 182 -89.55 10.68 15.37
CA ALA A 182 -90.97 10.95 15.61
C ALA A 182 -91.26 11.20 17.09
N ASP A 183 -91.81 12.37 17.40
CA ASP A 183 -92.16 12.77 18.77
C ASP A 183 -93.42 12.04 19.27
N GLN A 184 -93.23 11.13 20.23
CA GLN A 184 -94.30 10.36 20.88
C GLN A 184 -95.15 11.20 21.83
N ASN A 185 -94.68 12.38 22.27
CA ASN A 185 -95.47 13.33 23.06
C ASN A 185 -96.38 14.22 22.19
N ALA A 186 -96.20 14.18 20.86
CA ALA A 186 -96.98 14.91 19.86
C ALA A 186 -97.00 16.44 20.01
N VAL A 187 -95.94 17.03 20.59
CA VAL A 187 -95.80 18.48 20.86
C VAL A 187 -94.76 19.18 19.99
N LEU A 188 -93.86 18.47 19.31
CA LEU A 188 -92.79 19.05 18.49
C LEU A 188 -93.27 20.10 17.46
N SER A 189 -94.47 19.94 16.91
CA SER A 189 -95.11 20.94 16.03
C SER A 189 -95.28 22.33 16.68
N SER A 190 -95.36 22.39 18.01
CA SER A 190 -95.35 23.63 18.79
C SER A 190 -93.95 24.21 19.06
N TYR A 191 -92.88 23.55 18.60
CA TYR A 191 -91.49 24.01 18.71
C TYR A 191 -90.95 24.53 17.37
N GLN A 192 -89.88 25.32 17.43
CA GLN A 192 -89.05 25.76 16.31
C GLN A 192 -87.56 25.51 16.63
N ILE A 193 -86.73 25.33 15.62
CA ILE A 193 -85.28 25.14 15.80
C ILE A 193 -84.64 26.49 16.10
N GLU A 194 -83.96 26.60 17.24
CA GLU A 194 -83.17 27.76 17.66
C GLU A 194 -81.76 27.70 17.06
N LYS A 195 -81.12 26.52 17.19
CA LYS A 195 -79.70 26.30 16.88
C LYS A 195 -79.46 24.88 16.41
N GLN A 196 -78.53 24.71 15.47
CA GLN A 196 -78.02 23.42 15.04
C GLN A 196 -76.51 23.47 14.77
N THR A 197 -75.79 22.39 15.07
CA THR A 197 -74.34 22.24 14.82
C THR A 197 -74.01 20.80 14.46
N GLY A 198 -73.06 20.57 13.54
CA GLY A 198 -72.63 19.23 13.06
C GLY A 198 -73.66 18.48 12.19
N VAL A 199 -74.92 18.89 12.25
CA VAL A 199 -76.06 18.37 11.50
C VAL A 199 -76.88 19.50 10.87
N ASN A 200 -77.69 19.17 9.87
CA ASN A 200 -78.81 20.00 9.40
C ASN A 200 -80.13 19.34 9.80
N ALA A 201 -81.11 20.10 10.25
CA ALA A 201 -82.36 19.58 10.78
C ALA A 201 -83.59 20.42 10.37
N SER A 202 -84.76 19.77 10.32
CA SER A 202 -86.05 20.42 10.04
C SER A 202 -87.19 19.72 10.79
N ILE A 203 -88.25 20.48 11.13
CA ILE A 203 -89.45 19.96 11.79
C ILE A 203 -90.57 19.85 10.76
N GLU A 204 -91.02 18.63 10.49
CA GLU A 204 -92.19 18.33 9.66
C GLU A 204 -93.31 17.74 10.56
N GLY A 205 -94.28 18.58 10.93
CA GLY A 205 -95.34 18.21 11.87
C GLY A 205 -94.74 17.84 13.24
N ASN A 206 -94.86 16.56 13.63
CA ASN A 206 -94.27 16.01 14.85
C ASN A 206 -93.05 15.10 14.58
N VAL A 207 -92.36 15.27 13.45
CA VAL A 207 -91.09 14.59 13.12
C VAL A 207 -89.95 15.59 13.01
N LEU A 208 -88.83 15.32 13.68
CA LEU A 208 -87.56 16.01 13.47
C LEU A 208 -86.73 15.21 12.46
N LYS A 209 -86.55 15.74 11.25
CA LYS A 209 -85.61 15.22 10.25
C LYS A 209 -84.22 15.77 10.53
N VAL A 210 -83.19 14.94 10.39
CA VAL A 210 -81.79 15.33 10.67
C VAL A 210 -80.83 14.65 9.69
N THR A 211 -79.98 15.42 9.04
CA THR A 211 -78.88 14.95 8.17
C THR A 211 -77.53 15.20 8.83
N GLY A 212 -76.69 14.16 8.95
CA GLY A 212 -75.31 14.32 9.44
C GLY A 212 -74.41 15.03 8.44
N LEU A 213 -73.76 16.14 8.81
CA LEU A 213 -72.91 16.92 7.88
C LEU A 213 -71.42 16.63 8.04
N THR A 214 -70.93 16.53 9.28
CA THR A 214 -69.50 16.39 9.61
C THR A 214 -69.33 15.37 10.72
N VAL A 215 -68.43 14.39 10.52
CA VAL A 215 -68.12 13.35 11.52
C VAL A 215 -67.72 13.96 12.88
N GLY A 216 -68.26 13.41 13.97
CA GLY A 216 -68.11 13.94 15.33
C GLY A 216 -69.44 14.35 15.96
N ASN A 217 -69.37 15.26 16.95
CA ASN A 217 -70.54 15.64 17.75
C ASN A 217 -71.41 16.68 17.02
N GLY A 218 -72.72 16.48 17.06
CA GLY A 218 -73.75 17.42 16.63
C GLY A 218 -74.77 17.71 17.73
N GLU A 219 -75.58 18.75 17.50
CA GLU A 219 -76.62 19.21 18.43
C GLU A 219 -77.74 19.89 17.64
N VAL A 220 -78.98 19.69 18.06
CA VAL A 220 -80.15 20.50 17.67
C VAL A 220 -80.83 21.01 18.95
N VAL A 221 -81.02 22.32 19.03
CA VAL A 221 -81.74 23.00 20.12
C VAL A 221 -83.04 23.57 19.56
N MET A 222 -84.13 23.35 20.27
CA MET A 222 -85.48 23.76 19.88
C MET A 222 -86.16 24.51 21.02
N GLU A 223 -86.87 25.58 20.69
CA GLU A 223 -87.65 26.39 21.63
C GLU A 223 -89.14 26.35 21.28
N LYS A 224 -90.01 26.59 22.26
CA LYS A 224 -91.45 26.56 22.06
C LYS A 224 -91.99 27.88 21.47
N LYS A 225 -92.83 27.77 20.44
CA LYS A 225 -93.45 28.89 19.70
C LYS A 225 -94.42 29.70 20.57
N GLY A 226 -94.57 30.98 20.22
CA GLY A 226 -95.72 31.80 20.63
C GLY A 226 -95.49 32.77 21.79
N LYS A 227 -94.33 33.43 21.87
CA LYS A 227 -94.05 34.45 22.90
C LYS A 227 -93.51 35.76 22.35
N THR A 228 -93.87 36.85 23.03
CA THR A 228 -93.25 38.17 22.93
C THR A 228 -92.78 38.57 24.33
N GLY A 229 -91.52 38.99 24.48
CA GLY A 229 -90.86 39.14 25.79
C GLY A 229 -91.28 40.36 26.63
N GLN A 230 -92.57 40.51 26.93
CA GLN A 230 -93.09 41.57 27.81
C GLN A 230 -93.49 41.01 29.19
N HIS A 231 -93.61 41.91 30.18
CA HIS A 231 -94.22 41.61 31.48
C HIS A 231 -95.75 41.85 31.43
N SER A 232 -96.48 41.23 32.35
CA SER A 232 -97.88 41.57 32.62
C SER A 232 -98.02 42.91 33.36
N PHE A 233 -99.10 43.64 33.11
CA PHE A 233 -99.43 44.94 33.71
C PHE A 233 -100.91 44.99 34.11
N VAL A 234 -101.22 45.65 35.23
CA VAL A 234 -102.59 45.98 35.65
C VAL A 234 -102.81 47.49 35.56
N TYR A 235 -104.00 47.91 35.15
CA TYR A 235 -104.38 49.30 35.00
C TYR A 235 -105.61 49.61 35.85
N ARG A 236 -105.60 50.70 36.62
CA ARG A 236 -106.73 51.12 37.49
C ARG A 236 -107.16 52.57 37.29
N LYS A 237 -108.44 52.85 37.58
CA LYS A 237 -108.95 54.21 37.80
C LYS A 237 -110.18 54.19 38.71
N THR A 238 -110.29 55.11 39.66
CA THR A 238 -111.44 55.17 40.58
C THR A 238 -112.75 55.35 39.82
N GLY A 239 -113.69 54.42 39.99
CA GLY A 239 -115.01 54.47 39.33
C GLY A 239 -115.06 53.89 37.91
N SER A 240 -113.98 53.25 37.43
CA SER A 240 -113.90 52.63 36.10
C SER A 240 -113.20 51.26 36.18
N GLN A 241 -113.69 50.25 35.44
CA GLN A 241 -113.21 48.86 35.51
C GLN A 241 -111.69 48.70 35.46
N THR A 242 -111.10 47.94 36.39
CA THR A 242 -109.71 47.48 36.33
C THR A 242 -109.47 46.64 35.07
N LEU A 243 -108.33 46.87 34.41
CA LEU A 243 -107.90 46.17 33.20
C LEU A 243 -106.53 45.51 33.40
N ALA A 244 -106.13 44.56 32.54
CA ALA A 244 -104.75 44.06 32.49
C ALA A 244 -104.28 43.62 31.11
N SER A 245 -102.99 43.83 30.86
CA SER A 245 -102.22 43.16 29.81
C SER A 245 -101.46 42.00 30.43
N LEU A 246 -101.42 40.86 29.75
CA LEU A 246 -100.92 39.58 30.27
C LEU A 246 -99.86 39.00 29.34
N SER A 247 -98.77 38.45 29.88
CA SER A 247 -97.65 37.89 29.13
C SER A 247 -96.82 36.93 29.99
N LEU A 248 -96.43 35.77 29.45
CA LEU A 248 -95.83 34.65 30.18
C LEU A 248 -94.29 34.56 29.98
N SER A 249 -93.49 34.61 31.05
CA SER A 249 -92.06 34.97 30.96
C SER A 249 -91.04 33.85 30.67
N SER A 250 -91.32 32.57 30.95
CA SER A 250 -90.36 31.46 30.84
C SER A 250 -90.44 30.68 29.52
N ILE A 251 -89.33 30.42 28.83
CA ILE A 251 -89.32 29.55 27.63
C ILE A 251 -88.94 28.11 27.98
N LEU A 252 -89.63 27.15 27.35
CA LEU A 252 -89.29 25.73 27.42
C LEU A 252 -88.42 25.35 26.23
N GLN A 253 -87.16 25.01 26.49
CA GLN A 253 -86.21 24.49 25.50
C GLN A 253 -86.16 22.95 25.52
N SER A 254 -85.90 22.36 24.36
CA SER A 254 -85.59 20.94 24.18
C SER A 254 -84.32 20.76 23.36
N LYS A 255 -83.55 19.72 23.64
CA LYS A 255 -82.26 19.43 22.98
C LYS A 255 -82.18 18.00 22.48
N VAL A 256 -81.42 17.78 21.41
CA VAL A 256 -81.02 16.45 20.95
C VAL A 256 -79.55 16.50 20.54
N HIS A 257 -78.76 15.55 21.03
CA HIS A 257 -77.37 15.38 20.66
C HIS A 257 -77.23 14.34 19.55
N PHE A 258 -76.24 14.53 18.68
CA PHE A 258 -75.98 13.63 17.56
C PHE A 258 -74.52 13.19 17.57
N GLU A 259 -74.26 11.94 17.17
CA GLU A 259 -72.91 11.48 16.90
C GLU A 259 -72.83 11.03 15.43
N VAL A 260 -72.24 11.89 14.60
CA VAL A 260 -72.13 11.71 13.15
C VAL A 260 -70.98 10.75 12.85
N LYS A 261 -71.23 9.68 12.10
CA LYS A 261 -70.24 8.64 11.76
C LYS A 261 -69.89 8.62 10.28
N GLY A 262 -68.66 8.21 9.98
CA GLY A 262 -68.15 8.06 8.63
C GLY A 262 -66.81 7.31 8.62
N GLY A 263 -66.27 7.06 7.44
CA GLY A 263 -64.99 6.38 7.29
C GLY A 263 -64.22 6.79 6.04
N LYS A 264 -63.01 6.25 5.91
CA LYS A 264 -62.16 6.36 4.72
C LYS A 264 -61.74 4.98 4.26
N ILE A 265 -61.46 4.87 2.97
CA ILE A 265 -60.73 3.75 2.41
C ILE A 265 -59.29 4.20 2.18
N ARG A 266 -58.31 3.41 2.62
CA ARG A 266 -56.89 3.62 2.34
C ARG A 266 -56.41 2.52 1.40
N ILE A 267 -55.91 2.89 0.23
CA ILE A 267 -55.10 2.00 -0.61
C ILE A 267 -53.69 1.92 -0.03
N GLN A 268 -53.13 0.71 0.02
CA GLN A 268 -51.70 0.45 0.13
C GLN A 268 -51.31 -0.47 -1.04
N LYS A 269 -50.54 0.04 -1.99
CA LYS A 269 -49.88 -0.79 -3.01
C LYS A 269 -48.76 -1.61 -2.38
N VAL A 270 -48.67 -2.87 -2.76
CA VAL A 270 -47.49 -3.73 -2.56
C VAL A 270 -47.14 -4.38 -3.88
N ASP A 271 -45.86 -4.45 -4.19
CA ASP A 271 -45.37 -5.25 -5.31
C ASP A 271 -45.80 -6.72 -5.14
N ARG A 272 -46.26 -7.35 -6.21
CA ARG A 272 -46.96 -8.64 -6.16
C ARG A 272 -46.03 -9.79 -5.77
N ASP A 273 -44.79 -9.72 -6.22
CA ASP A 273 -43.81 -10.80 -6.18
C ASP A 273 -42.97 -10.73 -4.89
N THR A 274 -42.64 -9.53 -4.42
CA THR A 274 -42.01 -9.30 -3.10
C THR A 274 -43.01 -9.25 -1.95
N ASN A 275 -44.26 -8.82 -2.21
CA ASN A 275 -45.28 -8.49 -1.21
C ASN A 275 -44.89 -7.30 -0.29
N GLU A 276 -43.95 -6.44 -0.71
CA GLU A 276 -43.51 -5.25 0.03
C GLU A 276 -44.05 -3.94 -0.60
N SER A 277 -44.12 -2.86 0.18
CA SER A 277 -44.39 -1.50 -0.35
C SER A 277 -43.09 -0.84 -0.87
N VAL A 278 -42.28 -1.60 -1.61
CA VAL A 278 -41.04 -1.17 -2.26
C VAL A 278 -41.18 -1.52 -3.74
N PRO A 279 -40.90 -0.60 -4.68
CA PRO A 279 -41.01 -0.90 -6.11
C PRO A 279 -39.87 -1.78 -6.61
N SER A 280 -40.17 -2.66 -7.57
CA SER A 280 -39.19 -3.50 -8.25
C SER A 280 -38.50 -2.76 -9.41
N GLY A 281 -37.18 -2.90 -9.53
CA GLY A 281 -36.40 -2.24 -10.59
C GLY A 281 -36.41 -0.71 -10.45
N SER A 282 -36.68 -0.01 -11.56
CA SER A 282 -36.87 1.45 -11.60
C SER A 282 -38.35 1.85 -11.67
N ALA A 283 -39.26 0.94 -11.29
CA ALA A 283 -40.69 1.24 -11.21
C ALA A 283 -41.01 2.18 -10.04
N SER A 284 -42.27 2.60 -9.93
CA SER A 284 -42.77 3.41 -8.83
C SER A 284 -44.14 2.93 -8.37
N LEU A 285 -44.43 3.06 -7.08
CA LEU A 285 -45.79 2.89 -6.54
C LEU A 285 -46.61 4.19 -6.56
N LYS A 286 -46.00 5.30 -7.00
CA LYS A 286 -46.59 6.66 -7.01
C LYS A 286 -47.53 6.88 -8.17
N GLY A 287 -48.63 7.57 -7.90
CA GLY A 287 -49.48 8.19 -8.89
C GLY A 287 -50.51 7.28 -9.56
N ALA A 288 -50.61 6.02 -9.13
CA ALA A 288 -51.71 5.13 -9.49
C ALA A 288 -53.06 5.73 -9.09
N ILE A 289 -54.12 5.42 -9.85
CA ILE A 289 -55.46 6.00 -9.67
C ILE A 289 -56.51 4.89 -9.53
N TYR A 290 -57.26 4.94 -8.44
CA TYR A 290 -58.36 4.02 -8.12
C TYR A 290 -59.69 4.76 -8.10
N GLU A 291 -60.71 4.21 -8.75
CA GLU A 291 -62.11 4.64 -8.59
C GLU A 291 -62.70 4.01 -7.32
N VAL A 292 -63.39 4.82 -6.51
CA VAL A 292 -64.25 4.34 -5.42
C VAL A 292 -65.70 4.53 -5.82
N LYS A 293 -66.52 3.47 -5.76
CA LYS A 293 -67.94 3.47 -6.11
C LYS A 293 -68.83 3.01 -4.96
N ASP A 294 -70.02 3.59 -4.86
CA ASP A 294 -71.06 3.19 -3.91
C ASP A 294 -71.81 1.90 -4.35
N GLU A 295 -72.70 1.40 -3.49
CA GLU A 295 -73.65 0.29 -3.75
C GLU A 295 -74.51 0.47 -5.02
N ARG A 296 -74.61 1.69 -5.56
CA ARG A 296 -75.41 2.04 -6.74
C ARG A 296 -74.54 2.18 -8.00
N GLY A 297 -73.22 2.00 -7.88
CA GLY A 297 -72.24 2.13 -8.96
C GLY A 297 -71.79 3.56 -9.27
N ASN A 298 -72.22 4.57 -8.50
CA ASN A 298 -71.78 5.95 -8.69
C ASN A 298 -70.33 6.09 -8.23
N ILE A 299 -69.47 6.74 -9.02
CA ILE A 299 -68.12 7.10 -8.57
C ILE A 299 -68.26 8.18 -7.49
N VAL A 300 -67.95 7.81 -6.25
CA VAL A 300 -67.98 8.74 -5.11
C VAL A 300 -66.65 9.42 -4.91
N ASP A 301 -65.51 8.80 -5.26
CA ASP A 301 -64.18 9.40 -5.08
C ASP A 301 -63.10 8.79 -6.00
N HIS A 302 -61.95 9.46 -6.11
CA HIS A 302 -60.76 8.93 -6.77
C HIS A 302 -59.56 8.96 -5.82
N ILE A 303 -58.98 7.81 -5.51
CA ILE A 303 -57.79 7.71 -4.67
C ILE A 303 -56.55 7.72 -5.57
N LYS A 304 -55.60 8.61 -5.29
CA LYS A 304 -54.29 8.64 -5.96
C LYS A 304 -53.17 8.30 -4.96
N THR A 305 -52.21 7.47 -5.36
CA THR A 305 -51.11 7.05 -4.46
C THR A 305 -49.96 8.06 -4.41
N ASP A 306 -49.36 8.17 -3.23
CA ASP A 306 -48.14 8.91 -2.91
C ASP A 306 -46.86 8.10 -3.20
N GLU A 307 -45.70 8.63 -2.81
CA GLU A 307 -44.39 7.97 -2.98
C GLU A 307 -44.25 6.64 -2.23
N ASN A 308 -45.06 6.41 -1.20
CA ASN A 308 -45.09 5.18 -0.40
C ASN A 308 -46.08 4.14 -0.97
N GLY A 309 -46.73 4.43 -2.09
CA GLY A 309 -47.83 3.61 -2.61
C GLY A 309 -49.13 3.73 -1.81
N ILE A 310 -49.28 4.77 -0.98
CA ILE A 310 -50.42 4.97 -0.09
C ILE A 310 -51.34 6.06 -0.66
N GLY A 311 -52.65 5.84 -0.62
CA GLY A 311 -53.64 6.86 -0.91
C GLY A 311 -54.87 6.71 -0.02
N GLU A 312 -55.54 7.81 0.31
CA GLU A 312 -56.80 7.79 1.07
C GLU A 312 -57.93 8.43 0.28
N SER A 313 -59.16 7.93 0.50
CA SER A 313 -60.36 8.64 0.11
C SER A 313 -60.59 9.88 0.99
N LYS A 314 -61.45 10.78 0.51
CA LYS A 314 -62.20 11.69 1.39
C LYS A 314 -63.04 10.92 2.42
N MET A 315 -63.64 11.63 3.35
CA MET A 315 -64.61 11.03 4.28
C MET A 315 -65.86 10.57 3.51
N LEU A 316 -66.26 9.32 3.72
CA LEU A 316 -67.40 8.64 3.11
C LEU A 316 -68.44 8.25 4.17
N ALA A 317 -69.67 8.01 3.73
CA ALA A 317 -70.74 7.50 4.59
C ALA A 317 -70.47 6.04 5.00
N LEU A 318 -71.08 5.57 6.08
CA LEU A 318 -71.10 4.14 6.40
C LEU A 318 -71.95 3.39 5.36
N GLY A 319 -71.44 2.27 4.84
CA GLY A 319 -72.02 1.52 3.71
C GLY A 319 -70.99 0.62 3.03
N GLU A 320 -71.40 -0.11 1.99
CA GLU A 320 -70.50 -0.90 1.14
C GLU A 320 -69.99 -0.08 -0.06
N TYR A 321 -68.74 -0.31 -0.44
CA TYR A 321 -68.08 0.34 -1.57
C TYR A 321 -67.29 -0.68 -2.38
N THR A 322 -67.11 -0.40 -3.67
CA THR A 322 -66.13 -1.11 -4.51
C THR A 322 -65.01 -0.18 -4.89
N VAL A 323 -63.77 -0.68 -4.86
CA VAL A 323 -62.57 0.04 -5.27
C VAL A 323 -61.84 -0.75 -6.35
N GLN A 324 -61.46 -0.11 -7.45
CA GLN A 324 -60.74 -0.75 -8.55
C GLN A 324 -59.72 0.21 -9.15
N GLU A 325 -58.56 -0.28 -9.55
CA GLU A 325 -57.60 0.53 -10.28
C GLU A 325 -58.13 0.92 -11.68
N LYS A 326 -57.66 2.06 -12.18
CA LYS A 326 -57.92 2.58 -13.54
C LYS A 326 -56.65 3.01 -14.25
N THR A 327 -55.60 3.34 -13.52
CA THR A 327 -54.30 3.73 -14.08
C THR A 327 -53.23 3.23 -13.12
N PRO A 328 -52.34 2.31 -13.54
CA PRO A 328 -51.25 1.84 -12.70
C PRO A 328 -50.23 2.95 -12.48
N SER A 329 -49.35 2.75 -11.49
CA SER A 329 -48.16 3.56 -11.32
C SER A 329 -47.07 3.13 -12.32
N ILE A 330 -46.07 4.00 -12.54
CA ILE A 330 -45.06 3.80 -13.58
C ILE A 330 -44.29 2.48 -13.37
N GLY A 331 -44.22 1.66 -14.41
CA GLY A 331 -43.54 0.36 -14.39
C GLY A 331 -44.37 -0.82 -13.88
N TYR A 332 -45.64 -0.60 -13.55
CA TYR A 332 -46.58 -1.65 -13.13
C TYR A 332 -47.69 -1.88 -14.17
N LEU A 333 -48.14 -3.13 -14.28
CA LEU A 333 -49.37 -3.49 -14.95
C LEU A 333 -50.58 -3.12 -14.06
N VAL A 334 -51.73 -2.86 -14.68
CA VAL A 334 -52.98 -2.52 -13.95
C VAL A 334 -53.50 -3.72 -13.16
N ASP A 335 -53.85 -3.50 -11.89
CA ASP A 335 -54.54 -4.53 -11.10
C ASP A 335 -56.02 -4.60 -11.51
N PRO A 336 -56.49 -5.72 -12.12
CA PRO A 336 -57.90 -5.85 -12.51
C PRO A 336 -58.84 -6.07 -11.32
N GLN A 337 -58.30 -6.40 -10.13
CA GLN A 337 -59.08 -6.81 -8.96
C GLN A 337 -60.04 -5.70 -8.49
N ILE A 338 -61.29 -6.10 -8.23
CA ILE A 338 -62.29 -5.25 -7.58
C ILE A 338 -62.28 -5.58 -6.09
N TYR A 339 -62.05 -4.57 -5.25
CA TYR A 339 -62.00 -4.68 -3.80
C TYR A 339 -63.30 -4.19 -3.18
N THR A 340 -64.09 -5.12 -2.61
CA THR A 340 -65.27 -4.76 -1.80
C THR A 340 -64.83 -4.32 -0.41
N VAL A 341 -65.35 -3.17 0.05
CA VAL A 341 -64.96 -2.52 1.31
C VAL A 341 -66.22 -2.10 2.07
N LEU A 342 -66.38 -2.60 3.29
CA LEU A 342 -67.50 -2.27 4.17
C LEU A 342 -67.07 -1.26 5.25
N LEU A 343 -67.60 -0.04 5.20
CA LEU A 343 -67.43 0.98 6.24
C LEU A 343 -68.58 0.84 7.26
N SER A 344 -68.37 0.07 8.35
CA SER A 344 -69.42 -0.29 9.32
C SER A 344 -69.16 0.12 10.77
N LYS A 345 -67.98 0.67 11.09
CA LYS A 345 -67.55 0.86 12.48
C LYS A 345 -68.21 2.08 13.14
N GLN A 346 -68.98 1.85 14.19
CA GLN A 346 -69.79 2.88 14.86
C GLN A 346 -69.04 3.71 15.93
N VAL A 347 -67.70 3.81 15.91
CA VAL A 347 -66.93 4.62 16.87
C VAL A 347 -65.72 5.28 16.20
N GLY A 348 -65.68 6.61 16.22
CA GLY A 348 -64.61 7.44 15.65
C GLY A 348 -64.56 7.43 14.12
N GLU A 349 -63.52 8.06 13.55
CA GLU A 349 -63.17 7.88 12.15
C GLU A 349 -62.71 6.44 11.90
N SER A 350 -63.27 5.77 10.89
CA SER A 350 -62.90 4.40 10.54
C SER A 350 -62.12 4.34 9.23
N ILE A 351 -60.85 3.96 9.29
CA ILE A 351 -60.02 3.73 8.09
C ILE A 351 -59.95 2.23 7.84
N VAL A 352 -60.41 1.78 6.66
CA VAL A 352 -60.23 0.40 6.19
C VAL A 352 -59.13 0.37 5.14
N VAL A 353 -58.16 -0.53 5.29
CA VAL A 353 -57.00 -0.63 4.40
C VAL A 353 -57.23 -1.73 3.36
N VAL A 354 -57.20 -1.35 2.09
CA VAL A 354 -57.15 -2.25 0.93
C VAL A 354 -55.68 -2.42 0.55
N LYS A 355 -55.22 -3.67 0.47
CA LYS A 355 -53.89 -4.01 -0.06
C LYS A 355 -54.01 -4.43 -1.52
N SER A 356 -53.49 -3.59 -2.40
CA SER A 356 -53.48 -3.77 -3.85
C SER A 356 -52.19 -4.46 -4.28
N LYS A 357 -52.24 -5.43 -5.22
CA LYS A 357 -51.12 -6.34 -5.51
C LYS A 357 -50.59 -6.19 -6.93
N GLU A 358 -49.42 -5.57 -7.03
CA GLU A 358 -48.98 -4.89 -8.25
C GLU A 358 -47.95 -5.72 -9.03
N GLN A 359 -48.27 -6.14 -10.26
CA GLN A 359 -47.27 -6.83 -11.08
C GLN A 359 -46.35 -5.82 -11.76
N VAL A 360 -45.06 -5.84 -11.43
CA VAL A 360 -44.05 -5.06 -12.17
C VAL A 360 -43.94 -5.60 -13.59
N ILE A 361 -43.80 -4.70 -14.58
CA ILE A 361 -43.49 -5.08 -15.96
C ILE A 361 -42.13 -5.78 -15.97
N THR A 362 -42.05 -6.97 -16.56
CA THR A 362 -40.78 -7.69 -16.78
C THR A 362 -40.67 -8.11 -18.24
N ASN A 363 -39.45 -8.19 -18.76
CA ASN A 363 -39.18 -8.75 -20.09
C ASN A 363 -38.12 -9.85 -20.00
N GLN A 364 -38.27 -10.87 -20.84
CA GLN A 364 -37.22 -11.85 -21.10
C GLN A 364 -36.13 -11.23 -21.98
N ILE A 365 -34.88 -11.40 -21.58
CA ILE A 365 -33.67 -11.02 -22.32
C ILE A 365 -32.94 -12.31 -22.71
N GLU A 366 -32.47 -12.37 -23.94
CA GLU A 366 -31.72 -13.51 -24.50
C GLU A 366 -30.41 -13.00 -25.11
N PHE A 367 -29.27 -13.48 -24.61
CA PHE A 367 -27.96 -13.25 -25.22
C PHE A 367 -27.50 -14.52 -25.95
N MET A 368 -26.98 -14.34 -27.16
CA MET A 368 -26.22 -15.33 -27.91
C MET A 368 -24.81 -14.78 -28.10
N LYS A 369 -23.83 -15.34 -27.37
CA LYS A 369 -22.44 -14.88 -27.35
C LYS A 369 -21.56 -15.76 -28.22
N VAL A 370 -20.82 -15.10 -29.11
CA VAL A 370 -19.91 -15.72 -30.06
C VAL A 370 -18.60 -14.93 -30.16
N TYR A 371 -17.58 -15.54 -30.76
CA TYR A 371 -16.45 -14.85 -31.38
C TYR A 371 -16.35 -15.21 -32.87
N ASN A 372 -15.61 -14.41 -33.64
CA ASN A 372 -15.30 -14.71 -35.04
C ASN A 372 -13.96 -15.46 -35.18
N GLU A 373 -13.97 -16.65 -35.78
CA GLU A 373 -12.79 -17.49 -36.07
C GLU A 373 -11.96 -16.93 -37.24
N GLY A 374 -11.28 -15.80 -36.99
CA GLY A 374 -10.27 -15.19 -37.87
C GLY A 374 -10.76 -14.89 -39.30
N GLU A 375 -9.95 -15.29 -40.28
CA GLU A 375 -10.25 -15.12 -41.72
C GLU A 375 -11.49 -15.89 -42.20
N SER A 376 -11.97 -16.89 -41.46
CA SER A 376 -13.07 -17.76 -41.93
C SER A 376 -14.44 -17.08 -41.91
N GLY A 377 -14.63 -16.06 -41.06
CA GLY A 377 -15.94 -15.46 -40.81
C GLY A 377 -16.88 -16.32 -39.97
N THR A 378 -16.40 -17.45 -39.42
CA THR A 378 -17.24 -18.41 -38.68
C THR A 378 -17.49 -17.91 -37.26
N LEU A 379 -18.76 -17.76 -36.89
CA LEU A 379 -19.15 -17.41 -35.52
C LEU A 379 -19.25 -18.68 -34.66
N LEU A 380 -18.37 -18.80 -33.66
CA LEU A 380 -18.34 -19.93 -32.72
C LEU A 380 -18.83 -19.49 -31.33
N PRO A 381 -19.61 -20.34 -30.61
CA PRO A 381 -20.21 -19.99 -29.33
C PRO A 381 -19.21 -19.98 -28.16
N GLU A 382 -19.44 -19.12 -27.17
CA GLU A 382 -18.56 -18.99 -26.00
C GLU A 382 -19.20 -19.44 -24.68
N GLU A 383 -18.69 -20.52 -24.08
CA GLU A 383 -19.05 -20.98 -22.74
C GLU A 383 -18.37 -20.13 -21.65
N GLY A 384 -19.11 -19.74 -20.60
CA GLY A 384 -18.53 -19.13 -19.40
C GLY A 384 -18.31 -17.61 -19.46
N ILE A 385 -18.82 -16.91 -20.48
CA ILE A 385 -18.73 -15.46 -20.57
C ILE A 385 -19.73 -14.82 -19.61
N THR A 386 -19.21 -13.94 -18.76
CA THR A 386 -19.90 -13.32 -17.64
C THR A 386 -20.27 -11.89 -17.98
N PHE A 387 -21.56 -11.59 -17.90
CA PHE A 387 -22.11 -10.25 -18.03
C PHE A 387 -22.66 -9.79 -16.68
N GLU A 388 -22.34 -8.56 -16.32
CA GLU A 388 -22.97 -7.88 -15.19
C GLU A 388 -23.89 -6.77 -15.70
N ILE A 389 -25.11 -6.78 -15.19
CA ILE A 389 -26.17 -5.85 -15.54
C ILE A 389 -26.34 -4.89 -14.37
N TYR A 390 -26.07 -3.61 -14.61
CA TYR A 390 -26.18 -2.52 -13.65
C TYR A 390 -27.41 -1.67 -13.93
N ASN A 391 -27.99 -1.01 -12.93
CA ASN A 391 -28.97 0.05 -13.16
C ASN A 391 -28.28 1.39 -13.49
N GLN A 392 -29.07 2.42 -13.80
CA GLN A 392 -28.60 3.79 -14.08
C GLN A 392 -28.00 4.52 -12.85
N SER A 393 -27.99 3.89 -11.66
CA SER A 393 -27.30 4.35 -10.45
C SER A 393 -25.94 3.64 -10.24
N GLU A 394 -25.49 2.85 -11.22
CA GLU A 394 -24.33 1.95 -11.15
C GLU A 394 -24.41 0.85 -10.07
N GLU A 395 -25.61 0.50 -9.62
CA GLU A 395 -25.83 -0.63 -8.70
C GLU A 395 -25.97 -1.93 -9.49
N LEU A 396 -25.28 -3.00 -9.06
CA LEU A 396 -25.34 -4.31 -9.70
C LEU A 396 -26.71 -4.98 -9.47
N VAL A 397 -27.46 -5.20 -10.55
CA VAL A 397 -28.82 -5.78 -10.54
C VAL A 397 -28.76 -7.30 -10.72
N LYS A 398 -27.88 -7.79 -11.61
CA LYS A 398 -27.76 -9.22 -11.92
C LYS A 398 -26.41 -9.54 -12.57
N THR A 399 -25.88 -10.72 -12.27
CA THR A 399 -24.80 -11.36 -13.04
C THR A 399 -25.36 -12.56 -13.79
N VAL A 400 -24.98 -12.73 -15.06
CA VAL A 400 -25.38 -13.87 -15.89
C VAL A 400 -24.15 -14.45 -16.59
N VAL A 401 -24.18 -15.76 -16.89
CA VAL A 401 -23.06 -16.49 -17.50
C VAL A 401 -23.58 -17.34 -18.66
N THR A 402 -22.87 -17.36 -19.78
CA THR A 402 -23.24 -18.12 -20.98
C THR A 402 -22.99 -19.62 -20.84
N ASP A 403 -23.87 -20.42 -21.43
CA ASP A 403 -23.75 -21.88 -21.48
C ASP A 403 -22.87 -22.38 -22.65
N ARG A 404 -22.81 -23.71 -22.82
CA ARG A 404 -22.06 -24.42 -23.88
C ARG A 404 -22.42 -24.06 -25.32
N THR A 405 -23.52 -23.34 -25.51
CA THR A 405 -24.00 -22.88 -26.81
C THR A 405 -23.87 -21.37 -26.96
N GLY A 406 -23.13 -20.70 -26.05
CA GLY A 406 -23.01 -19.24 -26.03
C GLY A 406 -24.24 -18.54 -25.46
N TYR A 407 -25.23 -19.31 -25.00
CA TYR A 407 -26.57 -18.79 -24.72
C TYR A 407 -26.75 -18.46 -23.25
N VAL A 408 -27.48 -17.39 -22.95
CA VAL A 408 -28.08 -17.16 -21.63
C VAL A 408 -29.39 -16.39 -21.74
N SER A 409 -30.36 -16.77 -20.90
CA SER A 409 -31.71 -16.22 -20.90
C SER A 409 -32.14 -15.85 -19.48
N PHE A 410 -32.63 -14.63 -19.29
CA PHE A 410 -32.94 -14.07 -17.97
C PHE A 410 -34.00 -12.97 -18.06
N GLN A 411 -34.70 -12.70 -16.95
CA GLN A 411 -35.63 -11.58 -16.88
C GLN A 411 -35.01 -10.34 -16.24
N LEU A 412 -35.43 -9.17 -16.72
CA LEU A 412 -35.23 -7.87 -16.06
C LEU A 412 -36.60 -7.21 -15.82
N PRO A 413 -36.82 -6.54 -14.67
CA PRO A 413 -38.00 -5.73 -14.42
C PRO A 413 -37.93 -4.38 -15.16
N TYR A 414 -38.94 -3.54 -14.95
CA TYR A 414 -39.01 -2.20 -15.54
C TYR A 414 -37.79 -1.34 -15.17
N GLY A 415 -37.16 -0.73 -16.16
CA GLY A 415 -36.02 0.16 -15.99
C GLY A 415 -35.08 0.23 -17.20
N SER A 416 -33.95 0.90 -17.00
CA SER A 416 -32.84 0.96 -17.95
C SER A 416 -31.58 0.44 -17.29
N TYR A 417 -30.80 -0.30 -18.07
CA TYR A 417 -29.69 -1.09 -17.57
C TYR A 417 -28.47 -0.98 -18.46
N ILE A 418 -27.28 -0.93 -17.86
CA ILE A 418 -26.00 -0.97 -18.56
C ILE A 418 -25.44 -2.39 -18.39
N VAL A 419 -25.12 -3.05 -19.50
CA VAL A 419 -24.55 -4.39 -19.54
C VAL A 419 -23.05 -4.27 -19.76
N LYS A 420 -22.26 -4.87 -18.88
CA LYS A 420 -20.80 -4.85 -18.93
C LYS A 420 -20.25 -6.27 -19.01
N GLN A 421 -19.46 -6.57 -20.03
CA GLN A 421 -18.79 -7.87 -20.17
C GLN A 421 -17.54 -7.92 -19.28
N LYS A 422 -17.33 -9.00 -18.52
CA LYS A 422 -16.22 -9.10 -17.55
C LYS A 422 -15.01 -9.86 -18.08
N ASN A 423 -15.24 -11.02 -18.70
CA ASN A 423 -14.25 -11.87 -19.34
C ASN A 423 -14.58 -12.07 -20.84
N THR A 424 -13.65 -12.66 -21.58
CA THR A 424 -13.74 -13.00 -23.01
C THR A 424 -12.92 -14.28 -23.23
N SER A 425 -13.10 -14.97 -24.36
CA SER A 425 -12.21 -16.07 -24.74
C SER A 425 -10.75 -15.59 -24.92
N PRO A 426 -9.75 -16.46 -24.72
CA PRO A 426 -8.34 -16.08 -24.92
C PRO A 426 -8.09 -15.49 -26.31
N TYR A 427 -7.30 -14.42 -26.36
CA TYR A 427 -6.96 -13.63 -27.54
C TYR A 427 -8.10 -12.81 -28.20
N TYR A 428 -9.30 -12.79 -27.63
CA TYR A 428 -10.41 -11.94 -28.08
C TYR A 428 -10.56 -10.67 -27.23
N GLU A 429 -11.23 -9.65 -27.77
CA GLU A 429 -11.53 -8.39 -27.07
C GLU A 429 -12.99 -8.34 -26.63
N LYS A 430 -13.25 -7.88 -25.40
CA LYS A 430 -14.61 -7.69 -24.89
C LYS A 430 -15.34 -6.58 -25.66
N ILE A 431 -16.62 -6.79 -25.97
CA ILE A 431 -17.52 -5.74 -26.47
C ILE A 431 -17.57 -4.52 -25.54
N ASP A 432 -17.90 -3.36 -26.10
CA ASP A 432 -18.27 -2.15 -25.38
C ASP A 432 -19.51 -2.34 -24.48
N ASP A 433 -19.59 -1.57 -23.39
CA ASP A 433 -20.77 -1.47 -22.54
C ASP A 433 -21.99 -1.00 -23.35
N PHE A 434 -23.13 -1.69 -23.23
CA PHE A 434 -24.36 -1.37 -23.98
C PHE A 434 -25.62 -1.29 -23.10
N GLU A 435 -26.65 -0.59 -23.57
CA GLU A 435 -27.89 -0.39 -22.81
C GLU A 435 -29.03 -1.36 -23.18
N ILE A 436 -29.83 -1.72 -22.17
CA ILE A 436 -31.10 -2.46 -22.30
C ILE A 436 -32.22 -1.66 -21.62
N HIS A 437 -33.34 -1.48 -22.33
CA HIS A 437 -34.53 -0.80 -21.81
C HIS A 437 -35.72 -1.75 -21.69
N VAL A 438 -36.37 -1.73 -20.53
CA VAL A 438 -37.62 -2.43 -20.22
C VAL A 438 -38.63 -1.38 -19.79
N TYR A 439 -39.34 -0.81 -20.77
CA TYR A 439 -40.39 0.20 -20.53
C TYR A 439 -41.82 -0.33 -20.77
N GLU A 440 -41.94 -1.40 -21.55
CA GLU A 440 -43.20 -1.98 -22.03
C GLU A 440 -43.10 -3.51 -21.94
N GLU A 441 -44.20 -4.19 -21.62
CA GLU A 441 -44.29 -5.66 -21.63
C GLU A 441 -44.24 -6.19 -23.06
N LYS A 442 -43.37 -7.19 -23.33
CA LYS A 442 -43.19 -7.80 -24.64
C LYS A 442 -43.51 -9.29 -24.61
N ASN A 443 -44.34 -9.71 -25.56
CA ASN A 443 -44.69 -11.13 -25.78
C ASN A 443 -43.52 -11.97 -26.32
N GLU A 444 -42.46 -11.34 -26.84
CA GLU A 444 -41.26 -12.01 -27.34
C GLU A 444 -39.99 -11.50 -26.62
N PRO A 445 -39.00 -12.37 -26.39
CA PRO A 445 -37.74 -11.99 -25.75
C PRO A 445 -36.95 -10.93 -26.53
N ILE A 446 -36.27 -10.03 -25.81
CA ILE A 446 -35.32 -9.09 -26.41
C ILE A 446 -33.99 -9.83 -26.63
N ARG A 447 -33.67 -10.06 -27.91
CA ARG A 447 -32.50 -10.84 -28.34
C ARG A 447 -31.31 -9.95 -28.69
N TYR A 448 -30.14 -10.33 -28.21
CA TYR A 448 -28.85 -9.75 -28.58
C TYR A 448 -27.94 -10.86 -29.10
N VAL A 449 -27.36 -10.67 -30.29
CA VAL A 449 -26.21 -11.44 -30.76
C VAL A 449 -24.98 -10.58 -30.49
N LEU A 450 -24.11 -11.08 -29.62
CA LEU A 450 -22.93 -10.39 -29.14
C LEU A 450 -21.71 -11.10 -29.72
N SER A 451 -20.83 -10.38 -30.43
CA SER A 451 -19.60 -10.94 -31.00
C SER A 451 -18.40 -10.23 -30.42
N ASP A 452 -17.47 -10.98 -29.83
CA ASP A 452 -16.11 -10.44 -29.60
C ASP A 452 -15.32 -10.51 -30.91
N ALA A 453 -14.39 -9.58 -31.07
CA ALA A 453 -13.43 -9.57 -32.18
C ALA A 453 -12.07 -10.09 -31.72
N LEU A 454 -11.29 -10.64 -32.65
CA LEU A 454 -9.94 -11.14 -32.36
C LEU A 454 -9.01 -9.94 -32.14
N VAL A 455 -8.25 -9.92 -31.02
CA VAL A 455 -7.29 -8.83 -30.72
C VAL A 455 -6.29 -8.70 -31.87
N LYS A 456 -5.95 -7.47 -32.25
CA LYS A 456 -4.91 -7.19 -33.25
C LYS A 456 -3.96 -6.11 -32.74
N ALA A 457 -2.68 -6.43 -32.61
CA ALA A 457 -1.69 -5.50 -32.05
C ALA A 457 -0.36 -5.57 -32.78
N LYS A 458 0.32 -4.43 -32.92
CA LYS A 458 1.68 -4.39 -33.46
C LYS A 458 2.67 -4.81 -32.40
N LEU A 459 3.64 -5.66 -32.76
CA LEU A 459 4.75 -5.96 -31.87
C LEU A 459 5.81 -4.86 -32.02
N ARG A 460 6.11 -4.16 -30.92
CA ARG A 460 7.32 -3.34 -30.77
C ARG A 460 8.39 -4.17 -30.06
N VAL A 461 9.58 -4.29 -30.64
CA VAL A 461 10.74 -4.91 -29.99
C VAL A 461 11.73 -3.83 -29.59
N VAL A 462 12.25 -3.91 -28.37
CA VAL A 462 13.28 -3.01 -27.83
C VAL A 462 14.48 -3.82 -27.38
N LYS A 463 15.66 -3.59 -28.00
CA LYS A 463 16.89 -4.31 -27.67
C LYS A 463 17.66 -3.66 -26.52
N ILE A 464 18.01 -4.46 -25.50
CA ILE A 464 18.78 -3.99 -24.34
C ILE A 464 19.98 -4.89 -24.04
N ASP A 465 20.99 -4.31 -23.40
CA ASP A 465 22.14 -5.02 -22.86
C ASP A 465 21.75 -5.77 -21.58
N ALA A 466 21.99 -7.09 -21.54
CA ALA A 466 21.58 -7.93 -20.43
C ALA A 466 22.29 -7.61 -19.10
N ASP A 467 23.50 -7.04 -19.13
CA ASP A 467 24.26 -6.68 -17.93
C ASP A 467 23.95 -5.25 -17.46
N THR A 468 23.88 -4.27 -18.39
CA THR A 468 23.69 -2.84 -18.01
C THR A 468 22.23 -2.39 -18.03
N LYS A 469 21.34 -3.13 -18.71
CA LYS A 469 19.93 -2.77 -19.00
C LYS A 469 19.74 -1.49 -19.84
N GLU A 470 20.81 -0.98 -20.44
CA GLU A 470 20.74 0.15 -21.39
C GLU A 470 20.32 -0.33 -22.79
N LYS A 471 19.70 0.54 -23.60
CA LYS A 471 19.29 0.22 -24.98
C LYS A 471 20.49 0.04 -25.90
N ILE A 472 20.50 -1.04 -26.68
CA ILE A 472 21.54 -1.30 -27.70
C ILE A 472 21.16 -0.51 -28.96
N LYS A 473 21.57 0.76 -29.00
CA LYS A 473 21.29 1.69 -30.10
C LYS A 473 22.05 1.30 -31.37
N MET A 474 21.48 0.38 -32.14
CA MET A 474 22.08 -0.19 -33.35
C MET A 474 20.97 -0.67 -34.30
N ALA A 475 21.05 -0.22 -35.55
CA ALA A 475 20.16 -0.64 -36.63
C ALA A 475 20.60 -1.99 -37.22
N GLY A 476 19.67 -2.70 -37.87
CA GLY A 476 19.96 -3.93 -38.60
C GLY A 476 20.09 -5.20 -37.75
N ILE A 477 19.78 -5.15 -36.45
CA ILE A 477 19.57 -6.37 -35.64
C ILE A 477 18.29 -7.01 -36.16
N SER A 478 18.37 -8.24 -36.66
CA SER A 478 17.31 -8.82 -37.51
C SER A 478 16.61 -10.02 -36.85
N PHE A 479 15.29 -10.09 -36.99
CA PHE A 479 14.42 -11.08 -36.35
C PHE A 479 13.46 -11.73 -37.33
N LYS A 480 13.02 -12.95 -37.03
CA LYS A 480 11.79 -13.54 -37.57
C LYS A 480 10.74 -13.69 -36.48
N ILE A 481 9.48 -13.48 -36.85
CA ILE A 481 8.32 -13.77 -36.01
C ILE A 481 7.68 -15.04 -36.56
N LYS A 482 7.25 -15.94 -35.68
CA LYS A 482 6.76 -17.27 -36.03
C LYS A 482 5.52 -17.58 -35.21
N ASN A 483 4.46 -18.08 -35.84
CA ASN A 483 3.28 -18.55 -35.11
C ASN A 483 3.67 -19.82 -34.34
N ALA A 484 3.37 -19.86 -33.03
CA ALA A 484 3.78 -20.96 -32.16
C ALA A 484 2.93 -22.23 -32.34
N GLU A 485 1.76 -22.12 -32.96
CA GLU A 485 0.77 -23.20 -33.11
C GLU A 485 0.85 -23.83 -34.52
N THR A 486 1.02 -23.04 -35.59
CA THR A 486 1.27 -23.54 -36.96
C THR A 486 2.75 -23.82 -37.24
N GLY A 487 3.67 -23.13 -36.54
CA GLY A 487 5.11 -23.19 -36.77
C GLY A 487 5.61 -22.37 -37.97
N GLU A 488 4.72 -21.66 -38.67
CA GLU A 488 5.05 -20.86 -39.86
C GLU A 488 5.59 -19.46 -39.50
N TYR A 489 6.48 -18.92 -40.34
CA TYR A 489 6.97 -17.55 -40.18
C TYR A 489 5.93 -16.54 -40.65
N ILE A 490 5.69 -15.53 -39.83
CA ILE A 490 4.82 -14.40 -40.15
C ILE A 490 5.49 -13.54 -41.22
N LYS A 491 4.70 -13.21 -42.23
CA LYS A 491 5.06 -12.27 -43.27
C LYS A 491 4.14 -11.06 -43.22
N GLN A 492 4.66 -9.90 -43.58
CA GLN A 492 3.88 -8.65 -43.62
C GLN A 492 4.18 -7.86 -44.88
N ARG A 493 3.19 -7.08 -45.31
CA ARG A 493 3.27 -6.22 -46.48
C ARG A 493 3.84 -4.85 -46.10
N VAL A 494 4.85 -4.41 -46.84
CA VAL A 494 5.41 -3.06 -46.75
C VAL A 494 5.19 -2.31 -48.04
N THR A 495 5.03 -0.98 -47.93
CA THR A 495 4.79 -0.06 -49.05
C THR A 495 5.83 1.06 -49.13
N TYR A 496 6.71 1.17 -48.13
CA TYR A 496 7.80 2.14 -48.06
C TYR A 496 8.97 1.54 -47.25
N PRO A 497 10.24 1.76 -47.64
CA PRO A 497 10.71 2.53 -48.80
C PRO A 497 10.51 1.83 -50.15
N ASN A 498 10.21 0.53 -50.16
CA ASN A 498 9.85 -0.25 -51.35
C ASN A 498 8.57 -1.04 -51.07
N GLU A 499 7.78 -1.34 -52.11
CA GLU A 499 6.64 -2.26 -51.99
C GLU A 499 7.13 -3.71 -52.00
N GLY A 500 6.69 -4.53 -51.04
CA GLY A 500 7.09 -5.92 -50.94
C GLY A 500 6.44 -6.69 -49.79
N GLU A 501 6.83 -7.96 -49.68
CA GLU A 501 6.50 -8.87 -48.58
C GLU A 501 7.80 -9.12 -47.80
N ILE A 502 7.80 -8.89 -46.49
CA ILE A 502 8.95 -9.15 -45.60
C ILE A 502 8.62 -10.27 -44.62
N ASP A 503 9.62 -11.12 -44.34
CA ASP A 503 9.59 -12.13 -43.27
C ASP A 503 10.77 -11.99 -42.29
N VAL A 504 11.50 -10.87 -42.40
CA VAL A 504 12.57 -10.39 -41.51
C VAL A 504 12.22 -8.98 -41.05
N PHE A 505 12.36 -8.72 -39.76
CA PHE A 505 12.14 -7.41 -39.14
C PHE A 505 13.47 -6.90 -38.57
N GLU A 506 13.86 -5.66 -38.86
CA GLU A 506 15.16 -5.08 -38.48
C GLU A 506 14.99 -3.86 -37.57
N THR A 507 15.90 -3.70 -36.61
CA THR A 507 15.93 -2.52 -35.72
C THR A 507 16.37 -1.24 -36.43
N ASP A 508 15.92 -0.10 -35.88
CA ASP A 508 16.34 1.25 -36.21
C ASP A 508 17.60 1.68 -35.43
N GLU A 509 18.05 2.93 -35.62
CA GLU A 509 19.20 3.52 -34.92
C GLU A 509 19.04 3.58 -33.38
N ASN A 510 17.81 3.44 -32.84
CA ASN A 510 17.54 3.39 -31.41
C ASN A 510 17.61 1.97 -30.82
N GLY A 511 17.74 0.94 -31.67
CA GLY A 511 17.70 -0.47 -31.26
C GLY A 511 16.28 -1.03 -31.18
N GLU A 512 15.35 -0.48 -31.95
CA GLU A 512 13.92 -0.81 -31.86
C GLU A 512 13.31 -1.13 -33.23
N PHE A 513 12.33 -2.03 -33.29
CA PHE A 513 11.45 -2.15 -34.46
C PHE A 513 9.99 -2.19 -34.03
N THR A 514 9.07 -1.92 -34.95
CA THR A 514 7.63 -2.18 -34.76
C THR A 514 7.09 -2.82 -36.03
N THR A 515 6.26 -3.86 -35.90
CA THR A 515 5.69 -4.57 -37.06
C THR A 515 4.86 -3.61 -37.93
N PRO A 516 5.09 -3.54 -39.26
CA PRO A 516 4.30 -2.69 -40.16
C PRO A 516 2.79 -2.89 -40.03
N GLU A 517 2.36 -4.16 -39.96
CA GLU A 517 0.97 -4.59 -39.78
C GLU A 517 0.78 -5.17 -38.36
N PRO A 518 -0.43 -5.16 -37.80
CA PRO A 518 -0.70 -5.81 -36.53
C PRO A 518 -0.65 -7.35 -36.68
N LEU A 519 -0.19 -8.03 -35.64
CA LEU A 519 -0.33 -9.46 -35.47
C LEU A 519 -1.72 -9.77 -34.91
N GLU A 520 -2.30 -10.91 -35.28
CA GLU A 520 -3.58 -11.36 -34.74
C GLU A 520 -3.41 -12.06 -33.38
N GLY A 521 -4.48 -12.11 -32.59
CA GLY A 521 -4.52 -12.74 -31.29
C GLY A 521 -4.05 -14.20 -31.32
N GLY A 522 -3.07 -14.54 -30.48
CA GLY A 522 -2.44 -15.86 -30.49
C GLY A 522 -1.03 -15.89 -29.91
N LYS A 523 -0.37 -17.05 -30.00
CA LYS A 523 0.99 -17.26 -29.49
C LYS A 523 2.03 -17.25 -30.60
N TYR A 524 3.16 -16.64 -30.29
CA TYR A 524 4.25 -16.41 -31.23
C TYR A 524 5.62 -16.70 -30.61
N ILE A 525 6.62 -16.85 -31.46
CA ILE A 525 8.03 -16.96 -31.13
C ILE A 525 8.79 -15.90 -31.94
N LEU A 526 9.56 -15.06 -31.26
CA LEU A 526 10.53 -14.15 -31.86
C LEU A 526 11.90 -14.85 -31.90
N GLU A 527 12.44 -15.08 -33.09
CA GLU A 527 13.76 -15.68 -33.31
C GLU A 527 14.74 -14.59 -33.77
N GLU A 528 15.81 -14.33 -33.00
CA GLU A 528 16.90 -13.43 -33.39
C GLU A 528 17.81 -14.15 -34.40
N ILE A 529 18.04 -13.55 -35.57
CA ILE A 529 18.79 -14.17 -36.67
C ILE A 529 20.21 -13.62 -36.77
N HIS A 530 20.38 -12.32 -36.48
CA HIS A 530 21.68 -11.64 -36.42
C HIS A 530 21.73 -10.83 -35.13
N ALA A 531 22.73 -11.11 -34.29
CA ALA A 531 23.03 -10.34 -33.08
C ALA A 531 23.69 -8.98 -33.41
N PRO A 532 23.59 -7.98 -32.52
CA PRO A 532 24.39 -6.76 -32.63
C PRO A 532 25.90 -7.04 -32.47
N ASP A 533 26.74 -6.22 -33.10
CA ASP A 533 28.20 -6.36 -33.07
C ASP A 533 28.76 -6.42 -31.64
N GLY A 534 29.50 -7.48 -31.33
CA GLY A 534 30.09 -7.71 -30.01
C GLY A 534 29.19 -8.44 -29.00
N TYR A 535 28.00 -8.89 -29.41
CA TYR A 535 27.06 -9.65 -28.58
C TYR A 535 26.87 -11.10 -29.06
N LEU A 536 26.29 -11.91 -28.18
CA LEU A 536 25.82 -13.27 -28.49
C LEU A 536 24.42 -13.22 -29.11
N LEU A 537 24.16 -14.20 -29.98
CA LEU A 537 22.84 -14.48 -30.54
C LEU A 537 21.85 -14.85 -29.42
N GLY A 538 20.70 -14.18 -29.39
CA GLY A 538 19.64 -14.46 -28.43
C GLY A 538 18.98 -15.83 -28.66
N ASN A 539 18.46 -16.42 -27.58
CA ASN A 539 17.55 -17.56 -27.70
C ASN A 539 16.17 -17.07 -28.17
N PRO A 540 15.40 -17.90 -28.89
CA PRO A 540 14.01 -17.58 -29.23
C PRO A 540 13.16 -17.22 -28.00
N ILE A 541 12.35 -16.16 -28.12
CA ILE A 541 11.45 -15.68 -27.06
C ILE A 541 9.99 -15.91 -27.45
N SER A 542 9.26 -16.68 -26.66
CA SER A 542 7.81 -16.82 -26.81
C SER A 542 7.09 -15.59 -26.27
N PHE A 543 6.07 -15.10 -27.00
CA PHE A 543 5.19 -14.03 -26.58
C PHE A 543 3.75 -14.29 -27.04
N THR A 544 2.79 -13.54 -26.49
CA THR A 544 1.36 -13.65 -26.82
C THR A 544 0.85 -12.30 -27.31
N ILE A 545 -0.12 -12.33 -28.23
CA ILE A 545 -0.98 -11.19 -28.56
C ILE A 545 -2.34 -11.45 -27.91
N ASP A 546 -2.67 -10.64 -26.89
CA ASP A 546 -3.94 -10.66 -26.17
C ASP A 546 -4.21 -9.28 -25.52
N GLN A 547 -5.37 -9.13 -24.85
CA GLN A 547 -5.83 -7.85 -24.31
C GLN A 547 -5.11 -7.42 -23.00
N GLU A 548 -4.26 -8.25 -22.38
CA GLU A 548 -3.64 -7.94 -21.07
C GLU A 548 -2.42 -7.01 -21.18
N TYR A 549 -1.72 -7.01 -22.33
CA TYR A 549 -0.43 -6.31 -22.51
C TYR A 549 -0.46 -5.13 -23.50
N LEU A 550 -1.65 -4.67 -23.91
CA LEU A 550 -1.82 -3.58 -24.88
C LEU A 550 -1.42 -2.20 -24.30
N ILE A 551 -0.47 -1.55 -24.96
CA ILE A 551 -0.13 -0.13 -24.81
C ILE A 551 -0.97 0.67 -25.80
N ASP A 552 -1.68 1.69 -25.29
CA ASP A 552 -2.58 2.59 -26.03
C ASP A 552 -3.62 1.89 -26.92
N GLY A 553 -3.89 0.60 -26.68
CA GLY A 553 -4.85 -0.24 -27.41
C GLY A 553 -4.29 -0.93 -28.67
N GLU A 554 -3.14 -0.50 -29.21
CA GLU A 554 -2.66 -0.96 -30.53
C GLU A 554 -1.29 -1.67 -30.53
N VAL A 555 -0.49 -1.58 -29.46
CA VAL A 555 0.93 -2.02 -29.47
C VAL A 555 1.27 -2.89 -28.26
N ILE A 556 2.03 -3.97 -28.47
CA ILE A 556 2.64 -4.78 -27.41
C ILE A 556 4.15 -4.57 -27.47
N GLU A 557 4.77 -4.14 -26.36
CA GLU A 557 6.22 -3.93 -26.26
C GLU A 557 6.93 -5.14 -25.64
N LEU A 558 7.89 -5.71 -26.38
CA LEU A 558 8.73 -6.82 -25.96
C LEU A 558 10.18 -6.37 -25.82
N ILE A 559 10.69 -6.42 -24.58
CA ILE A 559 12.10 -6.14 -24.27
C ILE A 559 12.91 -7.42 -24.48
N VAL A 560 13.91 -7.36 -25.37
CA VAL A 560 14.67 -8.54 -25.82
C VAL A 560 16.16 -8.33 -25.55
N GLU A 561 16.70 -8.98 -24.52
CA GLU A 561 18.09 -8.78 -24.08
C GLU A 561 19.12 -9.45 -25.02
N ASN A 562 20.28 -8.82 -25.26
CA ASN A 562 21.49 -9.53 -25.70
C ASN A 562 22.52 -9.60 -24.57
N ARG A 563 23.28 -10.71 -24.53
CA ARG A 563 24.42 -10.87 -23.62
C ARG A 563 25.71 -10.62 -24.37
N ARG A 564 26.64 -9.87 -23.79
CA ARG A 564 28.03 -9.85 -24.28
C ARG A 564 28.69 -11.18 -23.88
N PRO A 565 29.52 -11.80 -24.73
CA PRO A 565 30.38 -12.87 -24.29
C PRO A 565 31.38 -12.34 -23.26
N LYS A 566 31.85 -13.23 -22.40
CA LYS A 566 32.82 -12.94 -21.33
C LYS A 566 34.03 -13.85 -21.52
N GLY A 567 35.02 -13.74 -20.66
CA GLY A 567 36.21 -14.57 -20.80
C GLY A 567 37.02 -14.73 -19.55
N ARG A 568 38.01 -15.63 -19.61
CA ARG A 568 38.85 -16.01 -18.47
C ARG A 568 40.31 -15.77 -18.78
N LEU A 569 41.04 -15.26 -17.81
CA LEU A 569 42.50 -15.29 -17.80
C LEU A 569 42.92 -16.63 -17.20
N GLN A 570 43.74 -17.38 -17.94
CA GLN A 570 44.40 -18.58 -17.44
C GLN A 570 45.90 -18.26 -17.34
N ILE A 571 46.47 -18.45 -16.15
CA ILE A 571 47.90 -18.33 -15.89
C ILE A 571 48.45 -19.74 -15.67
N GLU A 572 49.39 -20.17 -16.51
CA GLU A 572 50.11 -21.43 -16.38
C GLU A 572 51.50 -21.16 -15.83
N LYS A 573 51.76 -21.57 -14.58
CA LYS A 573 52.96 -21.23 -13.84
C LYS A 573 53.83 -22.44 -13.54
N THR A 574 55.12 -22.28 -13.80
CA THR A 574 56.13 -23.31 -13.55
C THR A 574 57.30 -22.76 -12.74
N GLY A 575 58.13 -23.68 -12.25
CA GLY A 575 59.40 -23.40 -11.59
C GLY A 575 60.37 -24.57 -11.72
N GLU A 576 61.56 -24.45 -11.13
CA GLU A 576 62.54 -25.53 -11.03
C GLU A 576 62.31 -26.36 -9.74
N ASN A 577 62.28 -27.69 -9.82
CA ASN A 577 62.68 -28.54 -8.69
C ASN A 577 64.17 -28.93 -8.82
N ILE A 578 64.79 -29.34 -7.72
CA ILE A 578 66.17 -29.86 -7.69
C ILE A 578 66.08 -31.35 -7.34
N SER A 579 66.39 -32.21 -8.30
CA SER A 579 66.57 -33.65 -8.06
C SER A 579 68.05 -33.98 -7.88
N TYR A 580 68.34 -35.00 -7.06
CA TYR A 580 69.72 -35.37 -6.66
C TYR A 580 70.04 -36.82 -7.06
N GLU A 581 71.19 -37.02 -7.70
CA GLU A 581 71.64 -38.31 -8.23
C GLU A 581 72.99 -38.69 -7.61
N LYS A 582 73.09 -39.89 -7.02
CA LYS A 582 74.36 -40.39 -6.44
C LYS A 582 75.25 -40.96 -7.53
N THR A 583 76.44 -40.38 -7.71
CA THR A 583 77.43 -40.78 -8.72
C THR A 583 78.68 -41.37 -8.08
N LEU A 584 79.62 -41.86 -8.91
CA LEU A 584 80.91 -42.40 -8.43
C LEU A 584 81.82 -41.33 -7.77
N GLY A 585 81.60 -40.04 -8.06
CA GLY A 585 82.43 -38.93 -7.56
C GLY A 585 81.84 -38.15 -6.39
N GLY A 586 80.53 -38.28 -6.15
CA GLY A 586 79.74 -37.45 -5.24
C GLY A 586 78.26 -37.40 -5.66
N ILE A 587 77.52 -36.41 -5.17
CA ILE A 587 76.15 -36.11 -5.60
C ILE A 587 76.17 -35.16 -6.79
N LYS A 588 75.27 -35.38 -7.75
CA LYS A 588 75.00 -34.46 -8.87
C LYS A 588 73.56 -33.97 -8.79
N THR A 589 73.34 -32.69 -9.10
CA THR A 589 71.99 -32.11 -9.19
C THR A 589 71.49 -31.98 -10.62
N ARG A 590 70.17 -31.94 -10.75
CA ARG A 590 69.44 -31.59 -11.98
C ARG A 590 68.30 -30.64 -11.62
N TYR A 591 68.07 -29.65 -12.47
CA TYR A 591 66.93 -28.74 -12.36
C TYR A 591 65.84 -29.21 -13.31
N GLU A 592 64.65 -29.51 -12.77
CA GLU A 592 63.52 -30.07 -13.53
C GLU A 592 62.33 -29.12 -13.51
N LYS A 593 61.68 -28.93 -14.66
CA LYS A 593 60.59 -27.96 -14.80
C LYS A 593 59.27 -28.55 -14.28
N ILE A 594 58.87 -28.15 -13.08
CA ILE A 594 57.62 -28.55 -12.43
C ILE A 594 56.55 -27.44 -12.53
N PRO A 595 55.26 -27.75 -12.35
CA PRO A 595 54.25 -26.75 -12.00
C PRO A 595 54.61 -26.06 -10.68
N LEU A 596 54.19 -24.81 -10.49
CA LEU A 596 54.51 -24.04 -9.28
C LEU A 596 53.25 -23.46 -8.62
N PRO A 597 52.73 -24.07 -7.54
CA PRO A 597 51.61 -23.55 -6.77
C PRO A 597 51.98 -22.29 -5.96
N GLN A 598 50.96 -21.65 -5.37
CA GLN A 598 51.08 -20.55 -4.40
C GLN A 598 51.80 -19.27 -4.91
N VAL A 599 51.99 -19.13 -6.23
CA VAL A 599 52.35 -17.84 -6.83
C VAL A 599 51.09 -16.99 -6.91
N THR A 600 51.16 -15.76 -6.38
CA THR A 600 50.04 -14.81 -6.39
C THR A 600 50.28 -13.71 -7.43
N TYR A 601 49.28 -13.47 -8.27
CA TYR A 601 49.27 -12.41 -9.28
C TYR A 601 48.24 -11.33 -8.94
N GLU A 602 48.63 -10.06 -9.03
CA GLU A 602 47.70 -8.94 -9.09
C GLU A 602 47.19 -8.77 -10.53
N VAL A 603 45.88 -8.62 -10.71
CA VAL A 603 45.23 -8.43 -12.01
C VAL A 603 44.67 -7.01 -12.11
N THR A 604 45.12 -6.27 -13.13
CA THR A 604 44.63 -4.95 -13.50
C THR A 604 43.92 -4.96 -14.85
N THR A 605 43.10 -3.94 -15.11
CA THR A 605 42.42 -3.69 -16.39
C THR A 605 42.96 -2.43 -17.05
N LYS A 606 42.93 -2.34 -18.39
CA LYS A 606 43.29 -1.09 -19.13
C LYS A 606 42.06 -0.30 -19.60
N GLN A 607 40.85 -0.76 -19.26
CA GLN A 607 39.57 -0.09 -19.46
C GLN A 607 38.75 -0.08 -18.17
N ASP A 608 37.75 0.79 -18.08
CA ASP A 608 36.76 0.72 -17.00
C ASP A 608 35.91 -0.54 -17.18
N ILE A 609 35.66 -1.27 -16.09
CA ILE A 609 34.88 -2.53 -16.09
C ILE A 609 33.88 -2.55 -14.95
N ILE A 610 32.86 -3.40 -15.09
CA ILE A 610 32.02 -3.87 -13.98
C ILE A 610 32.39 -5.33 -13.74
N TYR A 611 32.73 -5.68 -12.50
CA TYR A 611 33.06 -7.04 -12.07
C TYR A 611 32.44 -7.27 -10.69
N GLN A 612 31.74 -8.41 -10.52
CA GLN A 612 30.96 -8.73 -9.31
C GLN A 612 30.07 -7.56 -8.82
N ASN A 613 29.39 -6.88 -9.76
CA ASN A 613 28.56 -5.67 -9.56
C ASN A 613 29.27 -4.42 -9.01
N GLN A 614 30.60 -4.43 -8.89
CA GLN A 614 31.41 -3.26 -8.55
C GLN A 614 32.08 -2.68 -9.82
N GLN A 615 32.10 -1.34 -9.93
CA GLN A 615 32.84 -0.66 -11.01
C GLN A 615 34.31 -0.47 -10.61
N PHE A 616 35.21 -0.85 -11.50
CA PHE A 616 36.66 -0.63 -11.38
C PHE A 616 37.15 0.24 -12.55
N LYS A 617 38.11 1.12 -12.27
CA LYS A 617 38.71 2.02 -13.25
C LYS A 617 39.96 1.44 -13.90
N SER A 618 40.26 1.87 -15.13
CA SER A 618 41.52 1.56 -15.79
C SER A 618 42.73 1.80 -14.87
N GLY A 619 43.63 0.81 -14.80
CA GLY A 619 44.81 0.79 -13.93
C GLY A 619 44.59 0.30 -12.49
N GLN A 620 43.36 0.06 -12.05
CA GLN A 620 43.10 -0.49 -10.71
C GLN A 620 43.29 -2.01 -10.67
N VAL A 621 43.81 -2.52 -9.55
CA VAL A 621 43.74 -3.95 -9.20
C VAL A 621 42.31 -4.25 -8.76
N PHE A 622 41.71 -5.30 -9.32
CA PHE A 622 40.33 -5.70 -9.04
C PHE A 622 40.17 -7.19 -8.69
N LEU A 623 41.24 -7.98 -8.89
CA LEU A 623 41.27 -9.42 -8.71
C LEU A 623 42.72 -9.84 -8.39
N GLU A 624 42.86 -10.84 -7.53
CA GLU A 624 44.13 -11.55 -7.31
C GLU A 624 43.94 -13.03 -7.68
N LEU A 625 44.95 -13.63 -8.30
CA LEU A 625 44.93 -15.02 -8.77
C LEU A 625 46.09 -15.79 -8.14
N VAL A 626 45.79 -16.91 -7.48
CA VAL A 626 46.79 -17.80 -6.85
C VAL A 626 46.85 -19.11 -7.64
N THR A 627 48.06 -19.59 -7.93
CA THR A 627 48.25 -20.86 -8.65
C THR A 627 47.99 -22.07 -7.74
N GLY A 628 47.18 -23.02 -8.22
CA GLY A 628 46.97 -24.30 -7.56
C GLY A 628 48.11 -25.30 -7.80
N GLU A 629 47.99 -26.52 -7.28
CA GLU A 629 49.02 -27.58 -7.36
C GLU A 629 49.53 -27.85 -8.78
N GLU A 630 48.64 -27.86 -9.77
CA GLU A 630 48.97 -27.99 -11.21
C GLU A 630 49.65 -26.72 -11.80
N GLY A 631 50.06 -25.76 -10.96
CA GLY A 631 50.64 -24.48 -11.38
C GLY A 631 49.67 -23.55 -12.09
N VAL A 632 48.39 -23.91 -12.22
CA VAL A 632 47.39 -23.12 -12.96
C VAL A 632 46.58 -22.22 -12.01
N ALA A 633 46.36 -20.97 -12.42
CA ALA A 633 45.30 -20.12 -11.90
C ALA A 633 44.32 -19.76 -13.03
N ILE A 634 43.02 -19.70 -12.76
CA ILE A 634 41.99 -19.32 -13.74
C ILE A 634 41.06 -18.29 -13.09
N SER A 635 40.72 -17.22 -13.81
CA SER A 635 39.76 -16.22 -13.32
C SER A 635 38.31 -16.67 -13.43
N ASP A 636 37.45 -15.99 -12.68
CA ASP A 636 36.04 -15.83 -13.01
C ASP A 636 35.85 -15.20 -14.39
N LEU A 637 34.59 -15.15 -14.84
CA LEU A 637 34.21 -14.48 -16.07
C LEU A 637 34.39 -12.96 -15.97
N LEU A 638 35.32 -12.45 -16.75
CA LEU A 638 35.60 -11.03 -16.95
C LEU A 638 34.89 -10.53 -18.22
N PRO A 639 34.51 -9.25 -18.30
CA PRO A 639 34.18 -8.60 -19.56
C PRO A 639 35.30 -8.76 -20.61
N LEU A 640 34.97 -8.59 -21.90
CA LEU A 640 35.99 -8.47 -22.94
C LEU A 640 36.82 -7.19 -22.76
N GLY A 641 38.08 -7.23 -23.18
CA GLY A 641 39.02 -6.10 -23.05
C GLY A 641 40.43 -6.54 -22.66
N THR A 642 41.28 -5.56 -22.35
CA THR A 642 42.70 -5.74 -22.05
C THR A 642 42.94 -5.82 -20.54
N TYR A 643 43.67 -6.85 -20.13
CA TYR A 643 43.97 -7.15 -18.74
C TYR A 643 45.46 -7.40 -18.57
N CYS A 644 46.04 -7.03 -17.44
CA CYS A 644 47.47 -7.21 -17.19
C CYS A 644 47.72 -7.81 -15.82
N VAL A 645 48.69 -8.73 -15.77
CA VAL A 645 49.05 -9.53 -14.60
C VAL A 645 50.50 -9.25 -14.21
N LYS A 646 50.79 -9.33 -12.90
CA LYS A 646 52.12 -9.13 -12.33
C LYS A 646 52.27 -9.98 -11.06
N GLU A 647 53.45 -10.54 -10.81
CA GLU A 647 53.68 -11.30 -9.58
C GLU A 647 53.74 -10.40 -8.34
N LYS A 648 52.99 -10.81 -7.31
CA LYS A 648 52.89 -10.17 -6.00
C LYS A 648 53.73 -10.90 -4.95
N SER A 649 53.68 -12.23 -4.98
CA SER A 649 54.43 -13.13 -4.12
C SER A 649 54.63 -14.48 -4.79
N VAL A 650 55.70 -15.17 -4.40
CA VAL A 650 56.11 -16.50 -4.86
C VAL A 650 56.41 -17.40 -3.65
N PRO A 651 56.40 -18.73 -3.79
CA PRO A 651 56.85 -19.63 -2.73
C PRO A 651 58.30 -19.39 -2.33
N GLU A 652 58.65 -19.77 -1.10
CA GLU A 652 60.02 -19.66 -0.60
C GLU A 652 61.02 -20.44 -1.47
N GLY A 653 62.21 -19.87 -1.65
CA GLY A 653 63.25 -20.44 -2.50
C GLY A 653 63.12 -20.14 -4.00
N TYR A 654 62.10 -19.40 -4.46
CA TYR A 654 61.95 -18.95 -5.85
C TYR A 654 62.21 -17.45 -6.02
N GLN A 655 62.69 -17.08 -7.22
CA GLN A 655 62.78 -15.69 -7.66
C GLN A 655 61.40 -15.15 -8.07
N ILE A 656 61.19 -13.82 -8.11
CA ILE A 656 59.90 -13.17 -8.45
C ILE A 656 60.05 -12.22 -9.65
N ASP A 657 59.16 -12.32 -10.65
CA ASP A 657 59.12 -11.39 -11.78
C ASP A 657 58.12 -10.24 -11.52
N LEU A 658 58.66 -9.09 -11.11
CA LEU A 658 57.89 -7.88 -10.80
C LEU A 658 57.40 -7.12 -12.06
N LYS A 659 57.59 -7.66 -13.27
CA LYS A 659 57.15 -7.07 -14.53
C LYS A 659 55.65 -7.29 -14.78
N GLU A 660 55.02 -6.29 -15.38
CA GLU A 660 53.63 -6.36 -15.83
C GLU A 660 53.55 -6.98 -17.24
N TYR A 661 52.63 -7.92 -17.44
CA TYR A 661 52.36 -8.58 -18.72
C TYR A 661 50.88 -8.43 -19.09
N CYS A 662 50.59 -8.00 -20.32
CA CYS A 662 49.23 -7.71 -20.77
C CYS A 662 48.71 -8.71 -21.81
N GLY A 663 47.43 -9.05 -21.69
CA GLY A 663 46.65 -9.90 -22.59
C GLY A 663 45.32 -9.24 -22.95
N THR A 664 44.57 -9.79 -23.90
CA THR A 664 43.29 -9.21 -24.31
C THR A 664 42.27 -10.28 -24.67
N LEU A 665 41.16 -10.30 -23.92
CA LEU A 665 39.97 -11.07 -24.23
C LEU A 665 39.23 -10.35 -25.36
N LYS A 666 39.05 -11.01 -26.51
CA LYS A 666 38.42 -10.43 -27.70
C LYS A 666 37.13 -11.17 -28.03
N PHE A 667 36.21 -10.47 -28.71
CA PHE A 667 35.08 -11.11 -29.36
C PHE A 667 35.59 -12.08 -30.43
N GLN A 668 35.02 -13.28 -30.50
CA GLN A 668 35.38 -14.31 -31.47
C GLN A 668 34.29 -14.44 -32.53
N ASP A 669 33.07 -14.72 -32.08
CA ASP A 669 31.86 -14.90 -32.88
C ASP A 669 30.62 -14.76 -31.98
N ASP A 670 29.44 -14.75 -32.60
CA ASP A 670 28.13 -14.59 -31.96
C ASP A 670 27.66 -15.83 -31.15
N LYS A 671 28.47 -16.90 -31.10
CA LYS A 671 28.11 -18.22 -30.57
C LYS A 671 29.04 -18.72 -29.46
N THR A 672 30.15 -18.03 -29.20
CA THR A 672 31.17 -18.41 -28.21
C THR A 672 31.02 -17.57 -26.92
N PRO A 673 30.35 -18.08 -25.86
CA PRO A 673 30.02 -17.28 -24.68
C PRO A 673 31.20 -17.04 -23.74
N GLU A 674 32.21 -17.91 -23.75
CA GLU A 674 33.42 -17.83 -22.93
C GLU A 674 34.66 -17.95 -23.82
N VAL A 675 35.55 -16.95 -23.79
CA VAL A 675 36.88 -16.99 -24.43
C VAL A 675 38.01 -17.01 -23.39
N THR A 676 39.12 -17.71 -23.66
CA THR A 676 40.24 -17.81 -22.71
C THR A 676 41.51 -17.16 -23.26
N PHE A 677 42.11 -16.23 -22.51
CA PHE A 677 43.45 -15.73 -22.78
C PHE A 677 44.46 -16.43 -21.85
N LYS A 678 45.53 -17.00 -22.42
CA LYS A 678 46.57 -17.70 -21.67
C LYS A 678 47.83 -16.85 -21.47
N PHE A 679 48.30 -16.81 -20.23
CA PHE A 679 49.67 -16.43 -19.87
C PHE A 679 50.44 -17.68 -19.45
N SER A 680 51.74 -17.73 -19.76
CA SER A 680 52.62 -18.83 -19.32
C SER A 680 53.93 -18.26 -18.79
N PHE A 681 54.28 -18.57 -17.54
CA PHE A 681 55.45 -18.02 -16.85
C PHE A 681 56.30 -19.10 -16.15
N HIS A 682 57.54 -18.74 -15.80
CA HIS A 682 58.51 -19.64 -15.18
C HIS A 682 59.47 -18.87 -14.27
N ASN A 683 59.71 -19.36 -13.04
CA ASN A 683 60.69 -18.75 -12.14
C ASN A 683 61.74 -19.78 -11.71
N GLU A 684 62.99 -19.36 -11.73
CA GLU A 684 64.11 -20.14 -11.23
C GLU A 684 64.12 -20.20 -9.69
N LYS A 685 64.73 -21.25 -9.14
CA LYS A 685 65.10 -21.29 -7.72
C LYS A 685 66.23 -20.31 -7.42
N VAL A 686 66.31 -19.87 -6.16
CA VAL A 686 67.40 -19.05 -5.63
C VAL A 686 68.63 -19.95 -5.40
N LYS A 687 69.70 -19.69 -6.14
CA LYS A 687 70.91 -20.51 -6.20
C LYS A 687 72.01 -19.88 -5.33
N ARG A 688 72.01 -20.18 -4.02
CA ARG A 688 73.01 -19.68 -3.05
C ARG A 688 74.38 -20.33 -3.28
N LYS A 689 75.48 -19.62 -3.00
CA LYS A 689 76.85 -20.14 -3.07
C LYS A 689 77.56 -20.03 -1.73
N ARG A 690 78.48 -20.96 -1.47
CA ARG A 690 79.24 -21.02 -0.21
C ARG A 690 80.73 -21.19 -0.47
N TYR A 691 81.55 -20.51 0.33
CA TYR A 691 82.98 -20.37 0.12
C TYR A 691 83.79 -20.68 1.36
N PHE A 692 85.01 -21.20 1.19
CA PHE A 692 86.01 -21.32 2.25
C PHE A 692 87.38 -20.92 1.73
N GLN A 693 88.29 -20.49 2.62
CA GLN A 693 89.65 -20.11 2.22
C GLN A 693 90.72 -21.07 2.76
N LYS A 694 91.66 -21.42 1.89
CA LYS A 694 92.78 -22.32 2.09
C LYS A 694 94.11 -21.58 1.95
N LEU A 695 94.93 -21.67 2.98
CA LEU A 695 96.21 -20.98 3.12
C LEU A 695 97.34 -21.99 3.41
N LYS A 696 98.58 -21.54 3.24
CA LYS A 696 99.82 -22.24 3.61
C LYS A 696 100.78 -21.33 4.37
N GLU A 697 101.50 -21.88 5.33
CA GLU A 697 102.63 -21.21 5.98
C GLU A 697 103.83 -21.13 5.02
N GLN A 698 104.18 -19.92 4.58
CA GLN A 698 105.44 -19.65 3.87
C GLN A 698 106.49 -19.10 4.84
N PHE A 699 107.71 -19.64 4.82
CA PHE A 699 108.85 -19.07 5.54
C PHE A 699 109.24 -17.71 4.93
N VAL A 700 109.47 -16.70 5.79
CA VAL A 700 109.82 -15.34 5.34
C VAL A 700 111.14 -14.80 5.92
N GLY A 701 111.78 -15.52 6.85
CA GLY A 701 113.07 -15.12 7.43
C GLY A 701 113.28 -15.61 8.85
N ILE A 702 114.36 -15.16 9.50
CA ILE A 702 114.70 -15.47 10.89
C ILE A 702 114.72 -14.16 11.69
N ILE A 703 114.09 -14.16 12.87
CA ILE A 703 114.16 -13.08 13.86
C ILE A 703 114.52 -13.71 15.20
N ASN A 704 115.52 -13.15 15.90
CA ASN A 704 115.98 -13.63 17.22
C ASN A 704 116.25 -15.15 17.30
N GLN A 705 116.83 -15.72 16.24
CA GLN A 705 117.14 -17.14 16.07
C GLN A 705 115.91 -18.07 15.89
N GLU A 706 114.70 -17.53 15.72
CA GLU A 706 113.48 -18.28 15.35
C GLU A 706 113.00 -17.95 13.94
N ALA A 707 112.57 -18.98 13.21
CA ALA A 707 111.98 -18.87 11.88
C ALA A 707 110.58 -18.23 11.91
N VAL A 708 110.35 -17.26 11.03
CA VAL A 708 109.09 -16.50 10.92
C VAL A 708 108.32 -16.94 9.68
N TYR A 709 106.99 -16.98 9.82
CA TYR A 709 106.06 -17.48 8.82
C TYR A 709 104.95 -16.49 8.51
N GLN A 710 104.49 -16.47 7.25
CA GLN A 710 103.29 -15.77 6.81
C GLN A 710 102.31 -16.77 6.18
N ASN A 711 101.01 -16.60 6.45
CA ASN A 711 99.97 -17.32 5.72
C ASN A 711 99.72 -16.65 4.36
N ILE A 712 99.82 -17.42 3.28
CA ILE A 712 99.47 -17.01 1.92
C ILE A 712 98.52 -18.02 1.27
N SER A 713 97.84 -17.65 0.19
CA SER A 713 96.94 -18.52 -0.57
C SER A 713 97.59 -19.84 -1.03
N MET A 714 96.80 -20.91 -1.01
CA MET A 714 97.21 -22.23 -1.49
C MET A 714 96.16 -22.77 -2.46
N GLU A 715 96.43 -22.57 -3.74
CA GLU A 715 95.73 -23.10 -4.91
C GLU A 715 95.91 -24.63 -5.06
N GLY A 716 94.99 -25.26 -5.77
CA GLY A 716 95.13 -26.63 -6.29
C GLY A 716 94.95 -27.73 -5.26
N ILE A 717 94.52 -27.39 -4.05
CA ILE A 717 94.21 -28.35 -2.98
C ILE A 717 92.78 -28.86 -3.17
N GLU A 718 92.66 -30.18 -3.20
CA GLU A 718 91.41 -30.91 -3.22
C GLU A 718 90.86 -31.09 -1.79
N PHE A 719 89.58 -30.74 -1.62
CA PHE A 719 88.80 -31.03 -0.42
C PHE A 719 87.63 -31.95 -0.78
N GLY A 720 87.38 -32.96 0.04
CA GLY A 720 86.11 -33.66 0.06
C GLY A 720 85.14 -32.91 0.96
N LEU A 721 83.96 -32.62 0.45
CA LEU A 721 82.80 -32.22 1.26
C LEU A 721 82.05 -33.48 1.70
N TYR A 722 81.62 -33.53 2.95
CA TYR A 722 80.93 -34.67 3.55
C TYR A 722 79.73 -34.24 4.40
N ASN A 723 78.70 -35.08 4.49
CA ASN A 723 77.66 -34.93 5.52
C ASN A 723 78.13 -35.55 6.85
N LYS A 724 77.79 -34.88 7.97
CA LYS A 724 78.06 -35.41 9.32
C LYS A 724 76.94 -36.34 9.79
N ASP A 725 75.70 -35.93 9.59
CA ASP A 725 74.49 -36.65 9.98
C ASP A 725 73.82 -37.28 8.73
N THR A 726 72.82 -38.16 8.91
CA THR A 726 72.04 -38.71 7.78
C THR A 726 71.36 -37.57 7.03
N LEU A 727 71.69 -37.42 5.74
CA LEU A 727 71.26 -36.31 4.91
C LEU A 727 70.17 -36.79 3.94
N ILE A 728 69.02 -36.13 3.94
CA ILE A 728 67.92 -36.41 3.00
C ILE A 728 67.97 -35.35 1.89
N LEU A 729 68.13 -35.81 0.65
CA LEU A 729 68.20 -35.00 -0.56
C LEU A 729 67.07 -35.41 -1.52
N ASP A 730 65.90 -34.77 -1.41
CA ASP A 730 64.67 -35.24 -2.07
C ASP A 730 64.37 -36.69 -1.60
N ASP A 731 64.08 -37.64 -2.48
CA ASP A 731 63.92 -39.07 -2.10
C ASP A 731 65.25 -39.78 -1.70
N LEU A 732 66.42 -39.14 -1.87
CA LEU A 732 67.72 -39.78 -1.66
C LEU A 732 68.21 -39.64 -0.20
N SER A 733 68.09 -40.73 0.57
CA SER A 733 68.78 -40.86 1.86
C SER A 733 70.29 -41.11 1.67
N VAL A 734 71.12 -40.26 2.26
CA VAL A 734 72.59 -40.32 2.23
C VAL A 734 73.12 -40.57 3.64
N GLU A 735 73.76 -41.73 3.83
CA GLU A 735 74.38 -42.13 5.10
C GLU A 735 75.49 -41.16 5.57
N PRO A 736 75.70 -41.01 6.89
CA PRO A 736 76.81 -40.24 7.48
C PRO A 736 78.19 -40.53 6.87
N ASP A 737 79.09 -39.53 6.91
CA ASP A 737 80.46 -39.61 6.39
C ASP A 737 80.55 -39.95 4.88
N THR A 738 79.49 -39.75 4.10
CA THR A 738 79.52 -39.89 2.62
C THR A 738 80.13 -38.65 1.98
N LYS A 739 81.04 -38.83 1.00
CA LYS A 739 81.55 -37.69 0.21
C LYS A 739 80.47 -37.18 -0.75
N LEU A 740 80.10 -35.92 -0.61
CA LEU A 740 79.08 -35.23 -1.41
C LEU A 740 79.68 -34.54 -2.64
N GLU A 741 80.82 -33.87 -2.49
CA GLU A 741 81.46 -33.06 -3.54
C GLU A 741 82.99 -33.19 -3.42
N THR A 742 83.72 -32.88 -4.50
CA THR A 742 85.18 -32.71 -4.46
C THR A 742 85.50 -31.32 -4.99
N ILE A 743 86.03 -30.47 -4.12
CA ILE A 743 86.21 -29.04 -4.36
C ILE A 743 87.69 -28.75 -4.53
N VAL A 744 88.07 -28.05 -5.59
CA VAL A 744 89.44 -27.59 -5.82
C VAL A 744 89.53 -26.10 -5.50
N THR A 745 90.63 -25.69 -4.87
CA THR A 745 90.88 -24.30 -4.46
C THR A 745 91.54 -23.48 -5.59
N ASP A 746 91.05 -22.26 -5.82
CA ASP A 746 91.52 -21.36 -6.91
C ASP A 746 92.88 -20.69 -6.63
N GLU A 747 93.37 -19.85 -7.55
CA GLU A 747 94.59 -19.04 -7.41
C GLU A 747 94.66 -18.22 -6.10
N LYS A 748 93.50 -17.86 -5.51
CA LYS A 748 93.37 -17.10 -4.26
C LYS A 748 93.21 -18.01 -3.03
N GLY A 749 93.23 -19.33 -3.24
CA GLY A 749 92.98 -20.35 -2.23
C GLY A 749 91.51 -20.46 -1.86
N ILE A 750 90.57 -19.97 -2.67
CA ILE A 750 89.14 -20.06 -2.39
C ILE A 750 88.60 -21.38 -2.95
N GLY A 751 87.98 -22.18 -2.09
CA GLY A 751 87.13 -23.30 -2.50
C GLY A 751 85.68 -22.86 -2.54
N MET A 752 84.97 -23.20 -3.61
CA MET A 752 83.53 -22.96 -3.79
C MET A 752 82.77 -24.28 -3.69
N ILE A 753 81.71 -24.30 -2.88
CA ILE A 753 80.74 -25.40 -2.83
C ILE A 753 79.70 -25.11 -3.93
N GLU A 754 79.62 -25.94 -4.97
CA GLU A 754 78.63 -25.80 -6.04
C GLU A 754 77.33 -26.57 -5.75
N LEU A 755 77.38 -27.59 -4.89
CA LEU A 755 76.21 -28.39 -4.53
C LEU A 755 75.22 -27.57 -3.67
N PRO A 756 73.95 -27.38 -4.08
CA PRO A 756 72.94 -26.76 -3.23
C PRO A 756 72.62 -27.70 -2.06
N LEU A 757 73.19 -27.39 -0.90
CA LEU A 757 73.01 -28.13 0.34
C LEU A 757 71.79 -27.59 1.13
N PRO A 758 70.89 -28.45 1.63
CA PRO A 758 69.85 -28.05 2.58
C PRO A 758 70.43 -27.83 3.99
N ASN A 759 69.58 -27.36 4.91
CA ASN A 759 69.91 -27.24 6.34
C ASN A 759 70.43 -28.58 6.91
N GLY A 760 71.55 -28.53 7.64
CA GLY A 760 72.23 -29.70 8.17
C GLY A 760 73.68 -29.44 8.56
N THR A 761 74.36 -30.45 9.11
CA THR A 761 75.78 -30.36 9.49
C THR A 761 76.66 -31.12 8.51
N TYR A 762 77.74 -30.47 8.09
CA TYR A 762 78.67 -30.92 7.05
C TYR A 762 80.11 -30.77 7.56
N TYR A 763 81.07 -31.34 6.83
CA TYR A 763 82.47 -31.02 7.03
C TYR A 763 83.28 -31.06 5.74
N LEU A 764 84.33 -30.24 5.69
CA LEU A 764 85.39 -30.33 4.70
C LEU A 764 86.53 -31.20 5.26
N LYS A 765 87.13 -32.03 4.41
CA LYS A 765 88.37 -32.75 4.72
C LYS A 765 89.33 -32.63 3.54
N GLU A 766 90.58 -32.29 3.84
CA GLU A 766 91.65 -32.21 2.84
C GLU A 766 91.99 -33.61 2.28
N LEU A 767 92.19 -33.68 0.96
CA LEU A 767 92.52 -34.93 0.25
C LEU A 767 93.93 -34.89 -0.35
N SER A 768 94.45 -33.71 -0.68
CA SER A 768 95.82 -33.54 -1.19
C SER A 768 96.86 -33.63 -0.07
N GLU A 769 97.86 -34.49 -0.22
CA GLU A 769 99.04 -34.53 0.65
C GLU A 769 100.22 -33.85 -0.07
N VAL A 770 100.67 -32.72 0.45
CA VAL A 770 101.66 -31.83 -0.21
C VAL A 770 102.88 -31.65 0.68
N GLU A 771 104.02 -32.22 0.30
CA GLU A 771 105.30 -31.92 0.94
C GLU A 771 105.74 -30.46 0.66
N PRO A 772 106.40 -29.74 1.58
CA PRO A 772 106.86 -30.17 2.91
C PRO A 772 105.85 -29.88 4.06
N TYR A 773 104.55 -29.86 3.79
CA TYR A 773 103.53 -29.55 4.80
C TYR A 773 103.17 -30.75 5.68
N ILE A 774 102.76 -30.46 6.91
CA ILE A 774 102.18 -31.44 7.83
C ILE A 774 100.82 -31.83 7.27
N LYS A 775 100.64 -33.12 6.96
CA LYS A 775 99.39 -33.71 6.50
C LYS A 775 98.24 -33.36 7.46
N ASP A 776 97.18 -32.75 6.95
CA ASP A 776 95.99 -32.43 7.73
C ASP A 776 94.93 -33.53 7.59
N GLU A 777 94.57 -34.17 8.71
CA GLU A 777 93.52 -35.21 8.76
C GLU A 777 92.24 -34.73 9.45
N ARG A 778 92.13 -33.43 9.77
CA ARG A 778 90.98 -32.85 10.47
C ARG A 778 89.70 -32.86 9.61
N LYS A 779 88.57 -33.01 10.28
CA LYS A 779 87.24 -32.64 9.76
C LYS A 779 86.97 -31.19 10.15
N TYR A 780 86.79 -30.32 9.16
CA TYR A 780 86.42 -28.92 9.36
C TYR A 780 84.90 -28.80 9.27
N GLU A 781 84.24 -28.95 10.42
CA GLU A 781 82.76 -28.97 10.53
C GLU A 781 82.13 -27.59 10.36
N PHE A 782 80.96 -27.54 9.72
CA PHE A 782 80.11 -26.35 9.61
C PHE A 782 78.63 -26.75 9.50
N THR A 783 77.73 -25.84 9.86
CA THR A 783 76.28 -26.06 9.82
C THR A 783 75.62 -25.06 8.87
N ILE A 784 74.65 -25.51 8.09
CA ILE A 784 73.83 -24.66 7.22
C ILE A 784 72.48 -24.41 7.88
N ASP A 785 72.11 -23.14 7.97
CA ASP A 785 70.77 -22.67 8.34
C ASP A 785 70.34 -21.51 7.42
N ASP A 786 69.56 -21.86 6.41
CA ASP A 786 69.05 -20.95 5.37
C ASP A 786 68.03 -19.91 5.90
N THR A 787 67.65 -19.93 7.19
CA THR A 787 66.89 -18.81 7.81
C THR A 787 67.68 -17.51 7.81
N THR A 788 69.01 -17.59 7.69
CA THR A 788 69.89 -16.44 7.48
C THR A 788 69.77 -15.90 6.04
N LYS A 789 69.50 -14.60 5.87
CA LYS A 789 69.24 -13.97 4.57
C LYS A 789 70.52 -13.43 3.88
N GLN A 790 71.51 -14.29 3.69
CA GLN A 790 72.72 -13.98 2.91
C GLN A 790 72.77 -14.85 1.64
N GLU A 791 73.14 -14.24 0.52
CA GLU A 791 73.17 -14.86 -0.82
C GLU A 791 74.48 -15.63 -1.08
N GLU A 792 75.57 -15.12 -0.50
CA GLU A 792 76.89 -15.74 -0.43
C GLU A 792 77.30 -15.86 1.04
N ASP A 793 77.89 -16.99 1.42
CA ASP A 793 78.33 -17.29 2.78
C ASP A 793 79.79 -17.78 2.77
N VAL A 794 80.58 -17.36 3.75
CA VAL A 794 82.03 -17.60 3.82
C VAL A 794 82.36 -18.23 5.17
N LEU A 795 82.83 -19.48 5.16
CA LEU A 795 83.20 -20.21 6.38
C LEU A 795 84.29 -19.44 7.13
N GLU A 796 83.96 -18.95 8.33
CA GLU A 796 84.69 -17.88 9.03
C GLU A 796 86.17 -18.18 9.33
N THR A 797 86.54 -19.47 9.43
CA THR A 797 87.91 -19.90 9.80
C THR A 797 88.65 -20.47 8.58
N PRO A 798 89.76 -19.85 8.12
CA PRO A 798 90.54 -20.38 7.02
C PRO A 798 91.31 -21.64 7.41
N ILE A 799 91.37 -22.60 6.49
CA ILE A 799 92.12 -23.86 6.63
C ILE A 799 93.58 -23.58 6.28
N ILE A 800 94.54 -24.00 7.13
CA ILE A 800 95.96 -23.59 7.01
C ILE A 800 96.88 -24.82 7.02
N ASN A 801 97.56 -25.09 5.90
CA ASN A 801 98.67 -26.05 5.88
C ASN A 801 99.90 -25.47 6.56
N ARG A 802 100.39 -26.18 7.58
CA ARG A 802 101.58 -25.82 8.36
C ARG A 802 102.79 -26.58 7.84
N VAL A 803 103.94 -25.92 7.72
CA VAL A 803 105.15 -26.58 7.20
C VAL A 803 105.83 -27.42 8.27
N LYS A 804 106.50 -28.51 7.89
CA LYS A 804 107.35 -29.32 8.78
C LYS A 804 108.58 -28.50 9.21
N LYS A 805 108.89 -28.50 10.50
CA LYS A 805 109.88 -27.60 11.13
C LYS A 805 110.78 -28.35 12.10
N GLY A 806 112.05 -27.94 12.18
CA GLY A 806 113.06 -28.48 13.09
C GLY A 806 113.99 -27.41 13.65
N THR A 807 115.06 -27.86 14.30
CA THR A 807 116.09 -27.01 14.91
C THR A 807 117.44 -27.33 14.30
N LEU A 808 118.13 -26.32 13.77
CA LEU A 808 119.43 -26.45 13.12
C LEU A 808 120.53 -25.92 14.05
N GLU A 809 121.35 -26.81 14.59
CA GLU A 809 122.49 -26.47 15.44
C GLU A 809 123.79 -26.42 14.63
N LEU A 810 124.47 -25.28 14.65
CA LEU A 810 125.68 -25.02 13.89
C LEU A 810 126.85 -24.82 14.86
N THR A 811 127.95 -25.54 14.70
CA THR A 811 129.18 -25.29 15.48
C THR A 811 130.43 -25.21 14.61
N LYS A 812 131.34 -24.29 14.96
CA LYS A 812 132.64 -24.09 14.32
C LYS A 812 133.73 -24.70 15.20
N ARG A 813 134.51 -25.65 14.68
CA ARG A 813 135.53 -26.36 15.48
C ARG A 813 136.90 -26.43 14.80
N ASP A 814 137.91 -26.66 15.62
CA ASP A 814 139.26 -27.04 15.22
C ASP A 814 139.29 -28.52 14.79
N TYR A 815 139.96 -28.84 13.68
CA TYR A 815 139.97 -30.18 13.10
C TYR A 815 140.72 -31.23 13.94
N GLU A 816 141.70 -30.85 14.74
CA GLU A 816 142.57 -31.79 15.47
C GLU A 816 142.22 -31.87 16.97
N THR A 817 141.73 -30.78 17.55
CA THR A 817 141.43 -30.65 18.98
C THR A 817 139.93 -30.53 19.30
N SER A 818 139.07 -30.38 18.30
CA SER A 818 137.60 -30.21 18.43
C SER A 818 137.13 -29.04 19.30
N GLN A 819 138.03 -28.12 19.67
CA GLN A 819 137.69 -26.89 20.40
C GLN A 819 136.87 -25.94 19.53
N ILE A 820 136.00 -25.14 20.15
CA ILE A 820 135.16 -24.16 19.45
C ILE A 820 136.03 -23.00 18.95
N LEU A 821 135.87 -22.62 17.67
CA LEU A 821 136.60 -21.52 17.05
C LEU A 821 135.69 -20.30 16.85
N ARG A 822 136.13 -19.16 17.39
CA ARG A 822 135.47 -17.85 17.22
C ARG A 822 136.03 -17.06 16.05
N GLY A 823 135.25 -16.14 15.52
CA GLY A 823 135.65 -15.23 14.44
C GLY A 823 135.67 -15.85 13.05
N ALA A 824 134.94 -16.95 12.82
CA ALA A 824 134.55 -17.36 11.48
C ALA A 824 133.38 -16.51 10.98
N GLU A 825 133.33 -16.20 9.69
CA GLU A 825 132.15 -15.65 9.02
C GLU A 825 131.63 -16.72 8.06
N ILE A 826 130.39 -17.16 8.25
CA ILE A 826 129.75 -18.25 7.50
C ILE A 826 128.36 -17.78 7.09
N THR A 827 128.04 -17.97 5.81
CA THR A 827 126.70 -17.80 5.28
C THR A 827 125.96 -19.14 5.31
N LEU A 828 124.73 -19.13 5.82
CA LEU A 828 123.74 -20.17 5.58
C LEU A 828 122.94 -19.79 4.34
N ALA A 829 122.59 -20.73 3.49
CA ALA A 829 121.70 -20.53 2.35
C ALA A 829 120.75 -21.72 2.18
N TYR A 830 119.67 -21.52 1.45
CA TYR A 830 118.89 -22.63 0.89
C TYR A 830 119.64 -23.32 -0.27
N GLU A 831 119.13 -24.48 -0.69
CA GLU A 831 119.68 -25.22 -1.84
C GLU A 831 119.65 -24.44 -3.16
N ASP A 832 118.69 -23.54 -3.36
CA ASP A 832 118.63 -22.63 -4.51
C ASP A 832 119.75 -21.54 -4.49
N GLY A 833 120.43 -21.36 -3.36
CA GLY A 833 121.45 -20.33 -3.14
C GLY A 833 120.94 -19.05 -2.46
N THR A 834 119.66 -18.99 -2.05
CA THR A 834 119.10 -17.86 -1.30
C THR A 834 119.77 -17.75 0.07
N GLU A 835 120.56 -16.69 0.27
CA GLU A 835 121.32 -16.48 1.51
C GLU A 835 120.42 -16.09 2.70
N ILE A 836 120.62 -16.76 3.82
CA ILE A 836 119.96 -16.54 5.11
C ILE A 836 120.97 -15.86 6.04
N ALA A 837 120.65 -14.65 6.50
CA ALA A 837 121.51 -13.91 7.42
C ALA A 837 121.60 -14.64 8.78
N ILE A 838 122.81 -15.05 9.15
CA ILE A 838 123.12 -15.71 10.43
C ILE A 838 124.41 -15.12 11.04
N ASP A 839 124.57 -15.23 12.37
CA ASP A 839 125.80 -14.87 13.06
C ASP A 839 126.35 -16.10 13.80
N LEU A 840 127.48 -16.64 13.31
CA LEU A 840 128.23 -17.74 13.92
C LEU A 840 129.57 -17.27 14.53
N SER A 841 129.76 -15.95 14.73
CA SER A 841 131.02 -15.36 15.21
C SER A 841 131.48 -15.90 16.56
N MET A 842 130.54 -16.31 17.43
CA MET A 842 130.79 -16.93 18.73
C MET A 842 131.19 -18.42 18.66
N GLY A 843 131.14 -19.02 17.46
CA GLY A 843 131.52 -20.41 17.19
C GLY A 843 130.40 -21.44 17.37
N GLU A 844 129.22 -21.03 17.84
CA GLU A 844 128.03 -21.87 18.00
C GLU A 844 126.75 -21.03 17.80
N LEU A 845 125.72 -21.63 17.20
CA LEU A 845 124.41 -21.02 16.93
C LEU A 845 123.32 -22.10 16.84
N THR A 846 122.13 -21.83 17.40
CA THR A 846 120.95 -22.70 17.29
C THR A 846 119.85 -21.94 16.58
N LEU A 847 119.36 -22.42 15.44
CA LEU A 847 118.25 -21.82 14.71
C LEU A 847 117.00 -22.69 14.85
N ARG A 848 115.92 -22.13 15.39
CA ARG A 848 114.71 -22.86 15.77
C ARG A 848 113.57 -22.66 14.76
N GLN A 849 112.66 -23.63 14.72
CA GLN A 849 111.50 -23.66 13.83
C GLN A 849 111.86 -23.60 12.33
N MET A 850 113.11 -23.87 11.95
CA MET A 850 113.57 -23.86 10.55
C MET A 850 112.77 -24.88 9.73
N PRO A 851 112.31 -24.54 8.51
CA PRO A 851 111.56 -25.49 7.70
C PRO A 851 112.46 -26.66 7.29
N TYR A 852 111.87 -27.86 7.14
CA TYR A 852 112.58 -29.02 6.62
C TYR A 852 113.07 -28.79 5.18
N GLY A 853 114.23 -29.35 4.84
CA GLY A 853 114.84 -29.26 3.51
C GLY A 853 116.36 -29.08 3.53
N THR A 854 116.95 -28.93 2.34
CA THR A 854 118.40 -28.80 2.15
C THR A 854 118.89 -27.36 2.37
N TYR A 855 119.88 -27.24 3.24
CA TYR A 855 120.65 -26.02 3.50
C TYR A 855 122.09 -26.17 3.00
N ARG A 856 122.72 -25.05 2.63
CA ARG A 856 124.11 -24.98 2.19
C ARG A 856 124.86 -23.96 3.03
N LEU A 857 125.96 -24.37 3.65
CA LEU A 857 126.80 -23.52 4.49
C LEU A 857 128.12 -23.22 3.78
N LYS A 858 128.48 -21.94 3.70
CA LYS A 858 129.71 -21.48 3.06
C LYS A 858 130.56 -20.71 4.07
N GLU A 859 131.80 -21.11 4.26
CA GLU A 859 132.76 -20.28 4.99
C GLU A 859 133.20 -19.12 4.09
N ILE A 860 132.88 -17.90 4.50
CA ILE A 860 133.32 -16.66 3.85
C ILE A 860 134.74 -16.34 4.34
N LYS A 861 135.01 -16.58 5.62
CA LYS A 861 136.27 -16.24 6.30
C LYS A 861 136.57 -17.24 7.42
N ALA A 862 137.78 -17.79 7.38
CA ALA A 862 138.29 -18.65 8.45
C ALA A 862 138.61 -17.85 9.74
N PRO A 863 138.54 -18.50 10.91
CA PRO A 863 139.20 -18.03 12.12
C PRO A 863 140.69 -17.72 11.89
N GLN A 864 141.25 -16.77 12.65
CA GLN A 864 142.63 -16.34 12.46
C GLN A 864 143.63 -17.52 12.60
N TYR A 865 144.60 -17.61 11.69
CA TYR A 865 145.59 -18.70 11.55
C TYR A 865 145.06 -20.05 11.03
N TYR A 866 143.77 -20.15 10.68
CA TYR A 866 143.18 -21.34 10.07
C TYR A 866 143.08 -21.21 8.55
N GLN A 867 143.25 -22.34 7.86
CA GLN A 867 142.94 -22.47 6.44
C GLN A 867 141.43 -22.40 6.26
N LYS A 868 140.98 -21.58 5.29
CA LYS A 868 139.58 -21.49 4.89
C LYS A 868 139.13 -22.75 4.15
N LYS A 869 137.90 -23.19 4.43
CA LYS A 869 137.23 -24.22 3.63
C LYS A 869 136.55 -23.55 2.43
N GLU A 870 137.02 -23.87 1.23
CA GLU A 870 136.43 -23.34 -0.02
C GLU A 870 135.15 -24.10 -0.43
N ASP A 871 135.05 -25.39 -0.08
CA ASP A 871 133.88 -26.21 -0.38
C ASP A 871 132.71 -25.91 0.55
N PHE A 872 131.51 -25.78 -0.03
CA PHE A 872 130.25 -25.72 0.71
C PHE A 872 130.01 -27.00 1.53
N ILE A 873 129.22 -26.88 2.59
CA ILE A 873 128.65 -28.00 3.33
C ILE A 873 127.14 -28.00 3.09
N SER A 874 126.66 -28.95 2.29
CA SER A 874 125.22 -29.24 2.23
C SER A 874 124.81 -30.03 3.48
N TYR A 875 123.66 -29.70 4.05
CA TYR A 875 123.03 -30.42 5.14
C TYR A 875 121.51 -30.44 4.95
N GLU A 876 120.88 -31.60 5.11
CA GLU A 876 119.45 -31.77 4.93
C GLU A 876 118.75 -31.91 6.29
N LEU A 877 117.88 -30.96 6.62
CA LEU A 877 117.10 -30.96 7.86
C LEU A 877 115.81 -31.76 7.64
N GLN A 878 115.80 -33.02 8.08
CA GLN A 878 114.65 -33.93 8.02
C GLN A 878 114.14 -34.35 9.42
N SER A 879 114.72 -33.81 10.50
CA SER A 879 114.48 -34.19 11.89
C SER A 879 114.27 -32.98 12.80
N GLU A 880 113.64 -33.19 13.97
CA GLU A 880 113.33 -32.13 14.95
C GLU A 880 114.57 -31.35 15.41
N ILE A 881 115.72 -32.02 15.43
CA ILE A 881 117.05 -31.45 15.68
C ILE A 881 117.99 -31.97 14.58
N GLY A 882 118.83 -31.09 14.03
CA GLY A 882 119.84 -31.41 13.02
C GLY A 882 121.13 -30.64 13.26
N ASN A 883 122.27 -31.35 13.29
CA ASN A 883 123.52 -30.82 13.84
C ASN A 883 124.63 -30.77 12.78
N VAL A 884 125.22 -29.59 12.56
CA VAL A 884 126.26 -29.34 11.56
C VAL A 884 127.53 -28.83 12.24
N THR A 885 128.65 -29.53 12.04
CA THR A 885 129.96 -29.12 12.57
C THR A 885 130.94 -28.79 11.45
N ILE A 886 131.53 -27.61 11.51
CA ILE A 886 132.37 -27.03 10.46
C ILE A 886 133.82 -26.96 10.98
N TYR A 887 134.68 -27.85 10.49
CA TYR A 887 136.07 -28.02 10.94
C TYR A 887 137.10 -27.32 10.04
N ASN A 888 138.08 -26.62 10.62
CA ASN A 888 139.25 -26.07 9.88
C ASN A 888 140.58 -26.56 10.45
N LYS A 889 141.62 -26.56 9.59
CA LYS A 889 143.02 -26.89 9.91
C LYS A 889 143.90 -25.63 10.02
N ARG A 890 145.06 -25.73 10.67
CA ARG A 890 145.99 -24.61 10.95
C ARG A 890 147.12 -24.51 9.92
N ILE A 891 147.67 -23.31 9.70
CA ILE A 891 148.62 -23.00 8.59
C ILE A 891 150.11 -23.13 8.98
N VAL A 892 150.99 -23.53 8.04
CA VAL A 892 152.46 -23.75 8.18
C VAL A 892 153.23 -23.23 6.92
N ILE A 893 154.50 -22.78 7.02
CA ILE A 893 155.22 -21.98 5.97
C ILE A 893 156.72 -22.34 5.75
N PRO A 894 157.22 -22.53 4.49
CA PRO A 894 158.65 -22.59 4.11
C PRO A 894 159.13 -21.55 3.03
N LYS A 895 160.39 -21.62 2.53
CA LYS A 895 161.13 -20.61 1.70
C LYS A 895 161.39 -20.98 0.21
N ALA A 896 161.57 -19.96 -0.66
CA ALA A 896 162.27 -20.00 -1.98
C ALA A 896 162.70 -18.57 -2.46
N SER A 897 163.41 -18.39 -3.59
CA SER A 897 163.95 -17.07 -4.03
C SER A 897 164.13 -16.81 -5.55
N ASP A 898 163.74 -15.59 -5.96
CA ASP A 898 164.34 -14.64 -6.95
C ASP A 898 164.01 -14.62 -8.48
N THR A 899 163.80 -13.39 -8.99
CA THR A 899 163.82 -12.87 -10.41
C THR A 899 162.85 -13.43 -11.50
N MET A 900 162.34 -12.68 -12.51
CA MET A 900 162.12 -11.23 -12.77
C MET A 900 161.26 -10.99 -14.06
N LYS A 901 160.64 -9.79 -14.22
CA LYS A 901 160.17 -9.08 -15.46
C LYS A 901 158.73 -9.22 -16.01
N TYR A 902 157.90 -8.25 -15.59
CA TYR A 902 156.83 -7.48 -16.28
C TYR A 902 156.65 -7.47 -17.82
N THR A 903 155.40 -7.25 -18.24
CA THR A 903 154.89 -6.14 -19.12
C THR A 903 153.35 -6.05 -18.95
N LYS A 904 152.75 -5.00 -18.33
CA LYS A 904 152.09 -3.78 -18.92
C LYS A 904 151.05 -4.10 -20.02
N VAL A 905 149.79 -3.62 -20.06
CA VAL A 905 149.22 -2.23 -20.02
C VAL A 905 147.65 -2.36 -20.08
N THR A 906 146.71 -1.41 -19.83
CA THR A 906 146.58 -0.20 -18.95
C THR A 906 145.16 0.41 -19.09
N ILE A 907 144.41 0.59 -17.97
CA ILE A 907 143.37 1.61 -17.60
C ILE A 907 142.22 2.02 -18.58
N PHE A 908 140.96 2.04 -18.09
CA PHE A 908 139.93 3.15 -18.08
C PHE A 908 138.60 2.56 -17.50
N THR A 909 137.79 3.09 -16.56
CA THR A 909 137.21 4.43 -16.21
C THR A 909 136.24 5.00 -17.27
N LEU A 910 135.06 5.58 -16.99
CA LEU A 910 134.26 5.83 -15.77
C LEU A 910 132.82 6.31 -16.17
N PHE A 911 131.87 6.41 -15.21
CA PHE A 911 130.79 7.44 -15.10
C PHE A 911 129.45 7.40 -15.88
N ILE A 912 128.46 8.11 -15.28
CA ILE A 912 127.18 8.69 -15.81
C ILE A 912 126.07 7.65 -16.18
N PHE A 913 124.87 7.57 -15.58
CA PHE A 913 124.04 8.37 -14.64
C PHE A 913 123.07 9.41 -15.27
N GLY A 914 121.77 9.37 -14.89
CA GLY A 914 120.69 10.25 -15.38
C GLY A 914 119.82 9.61 -16.48
N ILE A 915 118.59 10.04 -16.82
CA ILE A 915 117.73 11.19 -16.44
C ILE A 915 116.27 10.64 -16.38
N LEU A 916 115.49 10.75 -15.29
CA LEU A 916 114.76 11.90 -14.69
C LEU A 916 113.58 12.51 -15.51
N LEU A 917 112.36 12.39 -14.97
CA LEU A 917 111.17 13.25 -15.17
C LEU A 917 110.55 13.22 -16.60
N VAL A 918 109.28 13.54 -16.85
CA VAL A 918 108.43 14.71 -16.47
C VAL A 918 106.95 14.24 -16.52
N VAL A 919 106.15 14.33 -15.45
CA VAL A 919 105.20 15.43 -15.10
C VAL A 919 104.28 15.84 -16.28
N GLY A 920 102.94 15.95 -16.18
CA GLY A 920 102.03 15.98 -15.03
C GLY A 920 101.20 17.28 -15.02
N SER A 921 100.01 17.27 -14.38
CA SER A 921 99.01 18.38 -14.34
C SER A 921 98.32 18.69 -15.69
N ARG A 922 97.22 19.46 -15.80
CA ARG A 922 96.46 20.36 -14.89
C ARG A 922 94.97 20.33 -15.34
N TRP A 923 93.93 20.38 -14.49
CA TRP A 923 93.31 21.59 -13.87
C TRP A 923 92.88 22.68 -14.92
N VAL A 924 91.66 23.27 -14.95
CA VAL A 924 90.46 23.10 -14.10
C VAL A 924 89.20 23.87 -14.63
N ALA A 925 88.00 23.37 -14.31
CA ALA A 925 86.72 24.11 -14.13
C ALA A 925 86.16 24.91 -15.37
N ARG A 926 85.04 25.67 -15.33
CA ARG A 926 84.24 26.19 -14.19
C ARG A 926 82.80 26.64 -14.54
N ARG A 927 81.79 26.13 -13.81
CA ARG A 927 80.42 26.72 -13.60
C ARG A 927 79.55 26.88 -14.88
N ARG A 928 78.22 27.14 -14.85
CA ARG A 928 77.16 27.19 -13.81
C ARG A 928 75.80 27.06 -14.54
N GLY A 929 74.73 26.72 -13.81
CA GLY A 929 73.40 27.30 -14.10
C GLY A 929 72.22 26.34 -14.16
N LEU A 930 71.34 26.51 -13.17
CA LEU A 930 69.92 26.16 -13.15
C LEU A 930 69.21 26.27 -14.52
N TYR A 931 68.41 25.27 -14.87
CA TYR A 931 66.97 25.30 -14.55
C TYR A 931 66.48 23.90 -14.17
#